data_AF-A0A8H6QTP6-F1
#
_entry.id   AF-A0A8H6QTP6-F1
#
_cell.length_a   1.000
_cell.length_b   1.000
_cell.length_c   1.000
_cell.angle_alpha   90.00
_cell.angle_beta   90.00
_cell.angle_gamma   90.00
#
_symmetry.space_group_name_H-M   'P 1'
#
loop_
_entity.id
_entity.type
_entity.pdbx_description
1 polymer ?
#
loop_
_entity_poly.entity_id
_entity_poly.type
_entity_poly.pdbx_seq_one_letter_code
_entity_poly.pdbx_strand_id
1 'polypeptide(L)'
;MKLFLIRHAETVDNVAQRLAGITDSPLTNHGALQITRLGRYFASQNIKFSHIFSSDLSRAVLTAEGLSAHQPELSPLLLPSLRERDFGSFEGQMWHSTWESSIVPKQPESEASMRQRADTFLTDYLLPLLLAGDEAGDEAVVAVVSHGLLLRSLWRALFACFPSRDVRIVGDADISAFNPFWANTGYLEVLIRPKLSPSVGDPDMPVLGGYSLQVLGVNTRAHLANLQLLAAVSLHPRIDNGLAKTPQMGWNTYNHYSCSPNEAIVRSNAKALVDLGLSALGYRYVTTDCGWSVADRLPNGTLTWNETLFPSGFPAMGRYLHGLGLLFGVYEDSGIKMCGTDHAGSLYHEGQDAQTFAEWGADALKYDNCYSDNATNYPNVNYEPSTSPSPRYQIMSSALSRVGRPILFQICEWGIDFPALWAPALGNSWRIGNDIIPAWRTIFRTLNQAVPNTDFAGPGHWPDLDMLFVGNGVFSVPEEQTHFSLWAILKSPLTIGAALKDDVTSINQASLEVLKQKDVIGFNQDSLGVSASLKRRWSDEGYEVWSGPLSGNRTVVAVINWRNESRDLTLDLPDVGLQYAQVVRNIWGNTVASDVRTSYTATVAGHGTMLLELQGTVQSGLYPANVFANSTGGQKTTFQSVYAATTSANYMLAISFSRPSTETVTITTSSGQTVSTSGKSTQIALTAGSNTITIQHTTPIESIQITPPTGTYYANTVFNVTGSAQHTTCGSGCSPVGSKIGYLSPNSNAYTSIPATTPGSKYLAIDYINNDVAFSSTWGWGSNSRNLTVSVNDGAPVRLEVPLSGRHSELYSPGKGWWDTATLGVLTSGWKKGQNKVVFGNEGGQNGFQTYAADFVGVRVWD
;
A
#
# COMPACT_ATOMS: atom_id res chain seq x y z
N MET A 1 8.92 -45.85 -7.17
CA MET A 1 9.29 -44.49 -6.73
C MET A 1 8.59 -43.46 -7.60
N LYS A 2 7.98 -42.45 -6.97
CA LYS A 2 7.47 -41.25 -7.62
C LYS A 2 8.42 -40.08 -7.34
N LEU A 3 9.00 -39.49 -8.39
CA LEU A 3 10.03 -38.45 -8.30
C LEU A 3 9.52 -37.13 -8.87
N PHE A 4 9.72 -36.05 -8.11
CA PHE A 4 9.44 -34.69 -8.51
C PHE A 4 10.73 -33.88 -8.54
N LEU A 5 11.13 -33.43 -9.73
CA LEU A 5 12.22 -32.47 -9.89
C LEU A 5 11.59 -31.07 -9.98
N ILE A 6 11.92 -30.16 -9.08
CA ILE A 6 11.21 -28.89 -8.87
C ILE A 6 12.19 -27.73 -8.98
N ARG A 7 11.93 -26.76 -9.86
CA ARG A 7 12.73 -25.53 -9.91
C ARG A 7 12.33 -24.57 -8.78
N HIS A 8 13.31 -23.90 -8.18
CA HIS A 8 13.08 -22.85 -7.20
C HIS A 8 12.10 -21.76 -7.67
N ALA A 9 11.45 -21.08 -6.72
CA ALA A 9 10.55 -19.97 -6.98
C ALA A 9 11.25 -18.71 -7.50
N GLU A 10 10.47 -17.78 -8.05
CA GLU A 10 10.98 -16.58 -8.72
C GLU A 10 11.79 -15.68 -7.78
N THR A 11 12.98 -15.29 -8.24
CA THR A 11 13.88 -14.37 -7.54
C THR A 11 13.98 -13.02 -8.25
N VAL A 12 14.49 -12.01 -7.53
CA VAL A 12 14.76 -10.68 -8.09
C VAL A 12 15.65 -10.75 -9.33
N ASP A 13 16.64 -11.66 -9.35
CA ASP A 13 17.52 -11.85 -10.51
C ASP A 13 16.83 -12.56 -11.68
N ASN A 14 15.81 -13.40 -11.43
CA ASN A 14 15.00 -13.96 -12.50
C ASN A 14 14.21 -12.86 -13.23
N VAL A 15 13.64 -11.93 -12.48
CA VAL A 15 12.91 -10.78 -13.03
C VAL A 15 13.86 -9.81 -13.73
N ALA A 16 15.03 -9.55 -13.12
CA ALA A 16 16.05 -8.68 -13.69
C ALA A 16 16.87 -9.32 -14.82
N GLN A 17 16.57 -10.58 -15.19
CA GLN A 17 17.28 -11.35 -16.21
C GLN A 17 18.81 -11.44 -15.97
N ARG A 18 19.20 -11.56 -14.70
CA ARG A 18 20.60 -11.71 -14.27
C ARG A 18 20.96 -13.17 -14.04
N LEU A 19 22.22 -13.51 -14.31
CA LEU A 19 22.76 -14.84 -14.04
C LEU A 19 22.98 -15.02 -12.53
N ALA A 20 22.19 -15.89 -11.91
CA ALA A 20 22.34 -16.28 -10.51
C ALA A 20 22.61 -17.79 -10.45
N GLY A 21 23.88 -18.14 -10.40
CA GLY A 21 24.37 -19.51 -10.29
C GLY A 21 24.49 -19.91 -8.83
N ILE A 22 25.71 -19.91 -8.30
CA ILE A 22 25.93 -20.23 -6.86
C ILE A 22 25.70 -19.04 -5.94
N THR A 23 25.50 -17.84 -6.48
CA THR A 23 25.14 -16.65 -5.72
C THR A 23 23.68 -16.71 -5.30
N ASP A 24 23.40 -16.33 -4.06
CA ASP A 24 22.02 -16.27 -3.59
C ASP A 24 21.28 -15.04 -4.14
N SER A 25 19.97 -15.20 -4.32
CA SER A 25 19.10 -14.19 -4.91
C SER A 25 17.77 -14.18 -4.14
N PRO A 26 17.38 -13.05 -3.53
CA PRO A 26 16.13 -12.97 -2.78
C PRO A 26 14.91 -13.33 -3.64
N LEU A 27 13.93 -14.00 -3.04
CA LEU A 27 12.64 -14.26 -3.68
C LEU A 27 11.88 -12.95 -3.92
N THR A 28 11.11 -12.89 -5.01
CA THR A 28 10.10 -11.85 -5.18
C THR A 28 8.85 -12.21 -4.36
N ASN A 29 7.95 -11.25 -4.14
CA ASN A 29 6.62 -11.54 -3.57
C ASN A 29 5.84 -12.54 -4.43
N HIS A 30 6.02 -12.48 -5.76
CA HIS A 30 5.47 -13.46 -6.69
C HIS A 30 6.09 -14.85 -6.47
N GLY A 31 7.40 -14.94 -6.22
CA GLY A 31 8.08 -16.16 -5.80
C GLY A 31 7.52 -16.76 -4.50
N ALA A 32 7.31 -15.94 -3.46
CA ALA A 32 6.70 -16.41 -2.20
C ALA A 32 5.27 -16.97 -2.40
N LEU A 33 4.47 -16.35 -3.28
CA LEU A 33 3.16 -16.87 -3.66
C LEU A 33 3.25 -18.18 -4.43
N GLN A 34 4.22 -18.32 -5.34
CA GLN A 34 4.46 -19.57 -6.06
C GLN A 34 4.75 -20.72 -5.09
N ILE A 35 5.56 -20.49 -4.05
CA ILE A 35 5.87 -21.48 -3.00
C ILE A 35 4.60 -21.90 -2.27
N THR A 36 3.81 -20.94 -1.80
CA THR A 36 2.56 -21.20 -1.06
C THR A 36 1.57 -22.01 -1.90
N ARG A 37 1.43 -21.66 -3.19
CA ARG A 37 0.55 -22.40 -4.11
C ARG A 37 1.06 -23.79 -4.42
N LEU A 38 2.37 -23.96 -4.62
CA LEU A 38 2.98 -25.26 -4.87
C LEU A 38 2.74 -26.23 -3.71
N GLY A 39 3.01 -25.78 -2.46
CA GLY A 39 2.77 -26.58 -1.26
C GLY A 39 1.30 -26.98 -1.09
N ARG A 40 0.38 -26.01 -1.22
CA ARG A 40 -1.07 -26.28 -1.17
C ARG A 40 -1.55 -27.21 -2.28
N TYR A 41 -0.99 -27.08 -3.48
CA TYR A 41 -1.36 -27.92 -4.61
C TYR A 41 -0.94 -29.36 -4.37
N PHE A 42 0.30 -29.63 -3.95
CA PHE A 42 0.71 -30.99 -3.62
C PHE A 42 -0.12 -31.59 -2.47
N ALA A 43 -0.44 -30.78 -1.46
CA ALA A 43 -1.34 -31.20 -0.38
C ALA A 43 -2.75 -31.54 -0.91
N SER A 44 -3.31 -30.75 -1.83
CA SER A 44 -4.64 -31.00 -2.40
C SER A 44 -4.67 -32.22 -3.33
N GLN A 45 -3.54 -32.56 -3.96
CA GLN A 45 -3.38 -33.80 -4.72
C GLN A 45 -3.09 -35.01 -3.81
N ASN A 46 -3.12 -34.84 -2.48
CA ASN A 46 -2.79 -35.86 -1.50
C ASN A 46 -1.39 -36.47 -1.71
N ILE A 47 -0.44 -35.67 -2.21
CA ILE A 47 0.94 -36.09 -2.39
C ILE A 47 1.67 -35.92 -1.05
N LYS A 48 2.07 -37.04 -0.46
CA LYS A 48 2.89 -37.08 0.76
C LYS A 48 4.31 -37.45 0.38
N PHE A 49 5.26 -36.56 0.64
CA PHE A 49 6.66 -36.81 0.37
C PHE A 49 7.23 -37.70 1.48
N SER A 50 8.05 -38.66 1.08
CA SER A 50 8.89 -39.44 1.99
C SER A 50 10.24 -38.76 2.21
N HIS A 51 10.73 -38.03 1.20
CA HIS A 51 12.03 -37.36 1.21
C HIS A 51 11.95 -36.06 0.41
N ILE A 52 12.58 -35.00 0.92
CA ILE A 52 12.78 -33.73 0.23
C ILE A 52 14.28 -33.44 0.23
N PHE A 53 14.88 -33.36 -0.95
CA PHE A 53 16.25 -32.89 -1.14
C PHE A 53 16.22 -31.48 -1.72
N SER A 54 17.09 -30.60 -1.26
CA SER A 54 17.17 -29.24 -1.78
C SER A 54 18.61 -28.80 -1.96
N SER A 55 18.85 -27.91 -2.94
CA SER A 55 20.00 -27.02 -2.86
C SER A 55 19.95 -26.24 -1.54
N ASP A 56 21.13 -25.97 -0.99
CA ASP A 56 21.35 -25.14 0.19
C ASP A 56 21.32 -23.62 -0.10
N LEU A 57 21.09 -23.20 -1.35
CA LEU A 57 20.86 -21.79 -1.68
C LEU A 57 19.46 -21.36 -1.24
N SER A 58 19.36 -20.20 -0.58
CA SER A 58 18.15 -19.69 0.07
C SER A 58 16.87 -19.83 -0.76
N ARG A 59 16.91 -19.49 -2.06
CA ARG A 59 15.75 -19.58 -2.98
C ARG A 59 15.20 -21.00 -3.14
N ALA A 60 16.07 -22.01 -3.12
CA ALA A 60 15.69 -23.41 -3.22
C ALA A 60 15.25 -23.95 -1.84
N VAL A 61 15.98 -23.58 -0.77
CA VAL A 61 15.62 -23.90 0.62
C VAL A 61 14.20 -23.44 0.92
N LEU A 62 13.88 -22.17 0.69
CA LEU A 62 12.54 -21.60 0.94
C LEU A 62 11.46 -22.31 0.10
N THR A 63 11.79 -22.70 -1.13
CA THR A 63 10.87 -23.48 -1.98
C THR A 63 10.61 -24.87 -1.41
N ALA A 64 11.63 -25.54 -0.87
CA ALA A 64 11.53 -26.86 -0.24
C ALA A 64 10.82 -26.82 1.12
N GLU A 65 11.05 -25.78 1.91
CA GLU A 65 10.33 -25.52 3.16
C GLU A 65 8.83 -25.32 2.91
N GLY A 66 8.45 -24.66 1.81
CA GLY A 66 7.05 -24.54 1.41
C GLY A 66 6.34 -25.87 1.13
N LEU A 67 7.06 -26.89 0.67
CA LEU A 67 6.54 -28.26 0.53
C LEU A 67 6.34 -28.91 1.92
N SER A 68 7.27 -28.65 2.82
CA SER A 68 7.30 -29.18 4.19
C SER A 68 6.26 -28.52 5.11
N ALA A 69 5.80 -27.30 4.79
CA ALA A 69 4.81 -26.56 5.56
C ALA A 69 3.46 -27.29 5.75
N HIS A 70 3.13 -28.26 4.90
CA HIS A 70 1.92 -29.08 5.00
C HIS A 70 2.23 -30.52 5.47
N GLN A 71 3.49 -30.80 5.80
CA GLN A 71 4.04 -32.09 6.23
C GLN A 71 5.13 -31.85 7.29
N PRO A 72 4.77 -31.33 8.49
CA PRO A 72 5.73 -30.75 9.45
C PRO A 72 6.74 -31.76 10.03
N GLU A 73 6.45 -33.05 9.93
CA GLU A 73 7.34 -34.15 10.33
C GLU A 73 8.53 -34.33 9.36
N LEU A 74 8.50 -33.70 8.18
CA LEU A 74 9.49 -33.87 7.13
C LEU A 74 10.29 -32.59 6.93
N SER A 75 11.61 -32.66 7.06
CA SER A 75 12.53 -31.53 6.84
C SER A 75 13.37 -31.75 5.58
N PRO A 76 13.63 -30.71 4.75
CA PRO A 76 14.48 -30.84 3.58
C PRO A 76 15.94 -31.15 3.94
N LEU A 77 16.55 -32.12 3.26
CA LEU A 77 17.99 -32.34 3.31
C LEU A 77 18.69 -31.39 2.34
N LEU A 78 19.51 -30.48 2.87
CA LEU A 78 20.20 -29.45 2.10
C LEU A 78 21.55 -29.96 1.60
N LEU A 79 21.77 -29.91 0.29
CA LEU A 79 22.91 -30.52 -0.37
C LEU A 79 23.61 -29.52 -1.32
N PRO A 80 24.90 -29.20 -1.09
CA PRO A 80 25.68 -28.37 -2.00
C PRO A 80 25.81 -28.96 -3.41
N SER A 81 25.74 -30.29 -3.55
CA SER A 81 25.73 -30.96 -4.86
C SER A 81 24.53 -30.55 -5.72
N LEU A 82 23.46 -30.02 -5.11
CA LEU A 82 22.25 -29.52 -5.78
C LEU A 82 22.30 -28.01 -6.13
N ARG A 83 23.43 -27.30 -5.96
CA ARG A 83 23.58 -25.90 -6.37
C ARG A 83 23.60 -25.74 -7.89
N GLU A 84 23.14 -24.58 -8.39
CA GLU A 84 23.22 -24.25 -9.82
C GLU A 84 24.68 -24.20 -10.30
N ARG A 85 24.88 -24.16 -11.62
CA ARG A 85 26.19 -23.90 -12.21
C ARG A 85 26.83 -22.63 -11.64
N ASP A 86 28.09 -22.71 -11.19
CA ASP A 86 28.88 -21.53 -10.82
C ASP A 86 29.26 -20.76 -12.10
N PHE A 87 28.75 -19.54 -12.26
CA PHE A 87 29.06 -18.72 -13.44
C PHE A 87 30.38 -17.95 -13.33
N GLY A 88 31.17 -18.17 -12.27
CA GLY A 88 32.44 -17.49 -12.08
C GLY A 88 32.27 -15.97 -12.03
N SER A 89 33.05 -15.24 -12.81
CA SER A 89 32.96 -13.78 -12.87
C SER A 89 31.70 -13.23 -13.57
N PHE A 90 30.81 -14.10 -14.08
CA PHE A 90 29.58 -13.69 -14.76
C PHE A 90 28.33 -13.72 -13.87
N GLU A 91 28.46 -14.16 -12.61
CA GLU A 91 27.41 -14.00 -11.61
C GLU A 91 26.94 -12.53 -11.55
N GLY A 92 25.62 -12.32 -11.54
CA GLY A 92 24.98 -11.00 -11.51
C GLY A 92 24.90 -10.26 -12.86
N GLN A 93 25.50 -10.76 -13.94
CA GLN A 93 25.45 -10.13 -15.27
C GLN A 93 24.14 -10.44 -16.02
N MET A 94 23.74 -9.57 -16.95
CA MET A 94 22.57 -9.81 -17.80
C MET A 94 22.80 -10.99 -18.75
N TRP A 95 21.77 -11.81 -18.94
CA TRP A 95 21.83 -13.06 -19.70
C TRP A 95 22.27 -12.92 -21.18
N HIS A 96 22.12 -11.72 -21.76
CA HIS A 96 22.41 -11.42 -23.18
C HIS A 96 23.70 -10.59 -23.40
N SER A 97 24.57 -10.47 -22.40
CA SER A 97 25.85 -9.79 -22.58
C SER A 97 26.76 -10.62 -23.53
N THR A 98 27.33 -9.98 -24.55
CA THR A 98 28.25 -10.63 -25.50
C THR A 98 29.58 -10.95 -24.83
N TRP A 99 29.99 -12.21 -24.91
CA TRP A 99 31.13 -12.78 -24.21
C TRP A 99 32.44 -12.53 -25.00
N GLU A 100 33.22 -11.51 -24.66
CA GLU A 100 34.61 -11.42 -25.13
C GLU A 100 35.51 -12.32 -24.28
N SER A 101 36.07 -13.36 -24.92
CA SER A 101 36.75 -14.48 -24.27
C SER A 101 38.13 -14.19 -23.66
N SER A 102 38.68 -12.98 -23.77
CA SER A 102 40.12 -12.79 -23.57
C SER A 102 40.59 -12.48 -22.15
N ILE A 103 39.76 -12.05 -21.19
CA ILE A 103 40.16 -11.93 -19.77
C ILE A 103 38.95 -12.10 -18.83
N VAL A 104 38.76 -13.30 -18.27
CA VAL A 104 37.78 -13.57 -17.20
C VAL A 104 38.52 -14.02 -15.94
N PRO A 105 38.46 -13.30 -14.80
CA PRO A 105 39.22 -13.62 -13.58
C PRO A 105 38.90 -14.99 -12.98
N LYS A 106 37.65 -15.46 -13.07
CA LYS A 106 37.20 -16.80 -12.67
C LYS A 106 36.30 -17.39 -13.75
N GLN A 107 36.73 -18.51 -14.34
CA GLN A 107 35.97 -19.21 -15.38
C GLN A 107 34.71 -19.87 -14.81
N PRO A 108 33.59 -19.91 -15.57
CA PRO A 108 32.42 -20.69 -15.19
C PRO A 108 32.75 -22.17 -14.98
N GLU A 109 32.02 -22.82 -14.07
CA GLU A 109 32.03 -24.28 -13.93
C GLU A 109 31.78 -24.95 -15.29
N SER A 110 32.51 -26.01 -15.61
CA SER A 110 32.31 -26.77 -16.85
C SER A 110 31.05 -27.63 -16.77
N GLU A 111 30.44 -27.93 -17.93
CA GLU A 111 29.29 -28.87 -17.96
C GLU A 111 29.65 -30.25 -17.41
N ALA A 112 30.90 -30.70 -17.59
CA ALA A 112 31.40 -31.96 -17.05
C ALA A 112 31.46 -31.97 -15.51
N SER A 113 31.89 -30.86 -14.91
CA SER A 113 31.89 -30.70 -13.44
C SER A 113 30.47 -30.72 -12.87
N MET A 114 29.57 -29.94 -13.47
CA MET A 114 28.16 -29.93 -13.06
C MET A 114 27.50 -31.31 -13.24
N ARG A 115 27.88 -32.04 -14.30
CA ARG A 115 27.44 -33.42 -14.53
C ARG A 115 27.95 -34.37 -13.45
N GLN A 116 29.22 -34.29 -13.06
CA GLN A 116 29.78 -35.09 -11.98
C GLN A 116 29.03 -34.87 -10.65
N ARG A 117 28.65 -33.62 -10.32
CA ARG A 117 27.83 -33.32 -9.14
C ARG A 117 26.45 -33.99 -9.21
N ALA A 118 25.82 -33.96 -10.38
CA ALA A 118 24.54 -34.61 -10.61
C ALA A 118 24.64 -36.15 -10.50
N ASP A 119 25.69 -36.75 -11.07
CA ASP A 119 25.95 -38.20 -10.97
C ASP A 119 26.23 -38.63 -9.52
N THR A 120 26.93 -37.78 -8.75
CA THR A 120 27.19 -38.00 -7.32
C THR A 120 25.88 -37.97 -6.52
N PHE A 121 25.03 -36.96 -6.72
CA PHE A 121 23.72 -36.91 -6.06
C PHE A 121 22.86 -38.12 -6.41
N LEU A 122 22.86 -38.53 -7.69
CA LEU A 122 22.13 -39.70 -8.16
C LEU A 122 22.60 -40.97 -7.44
N THR A 123 23.91 -41.19 -7.38
CA THR A 123 24.52 -42.40 -6.80
C THR A 123 24.38 -42.46 -5.28
N ASP A 124 24.59 -41.34 -4.60
CA ASP A 124 24.69 -41.32 -3.12
C ASP A 124 23.32 -41.20 -2.43
N TYR A 125 22.32 -40.62 -3.11
CA TYR A 125 21.02 -40.31 -2.48
C TYR A 125 19.84 -40.94 -3.21
N LEU A 126 19.74 -40.76 -4.53
CA LEU A 126 18.51 -41.11 -5.25
C LEU A 126 18.42 -42.61 -5.59
N LEU A 127 19.51 -43.23 -6.08
CA LEU A 127 19.54 -44.65 -6.40
C LEU A 127 19.37 -45.57 -5.16
N PRO A 128 20.01 -45.30 -4.00
CA PRO A 128 19.79 -46.11 -2.80
C PRO A 128 18.32 -46.15 -2.37
N LEU A 129 17.62 -45.01 -2.44
CA LEU A 129 16.19 -44.94 -2.13
C LEU A 129 15.32 -45.71 -3.13
N LEU A 130 15.71 -45.71 -4.41
CA LEU A 130 14.99 -46.46 -5.44
C LEU A 130 15.13 -47.97 -5.25
N LEU A 131 16.34 -48.43 -4.93
CA LEU A 131 16.66 -49.85 -4.76
C LEU A 131 16.13 -50.41 -3.43
N ALA A 132 16.15 -49.62 -2.35
CA ALA A 132 15.63 -50.03 -1.04
C ALA A 132 14.09 -50.18 -1.01
N GLY A 133 13.36 -49.36 -1.78
CA GLY A 133 11.89 -49.43 -1.84
C GLY A 133 11.35 -50.73 -2.44
N ASP A 134 12.16 -51.48 -3.21
CA ASP A 134 11.80 -52.78 -3.78
C ASP A 134 11.74 -53.90 -2.71
N GLU A 135 12.44 -53.73 -1.59
CA GLU A 135 12.48 -54.73 -0.49
C GLU A 135 11.38 -54.53 0.56
N ALA A 136 10.93 -53.28 0.78
CA ALA A 136 9.99 -52.92 1.85
C ALA A 136 8.51 -52.80 1.40
N GLY A 137 8.24 -52.74 0.09
CA GLY A 137 6.87 -52.69 -0.47
C GLY A 137 6.18 -51.31 -0.45
N ASP A 138 6.78 -50.29 0.18
CA ASP A 138 6.26 -48.93 0.22
C ASP A 138 6.78 -48.05 -0.93
N GLU A 139 5.88 -47.32 -1.61
CA GLU A 139 6.24 -46.45 -2.72
C GLU A 139 6.92 -45.15 -2.25
N ALA A 140 8.24 -45.06 -2.42
CA ALA A 140 8.97 -43.81 -2.13
C ALA A 140 8.50 -42.65 -3.01
N VAL A 141 8.07 -41.55 -2.39
CA VAL A 141 7.69 -40.29 -3.04
C VAL A 141 8.74 -39.23 -2.71
N VAL A 142 9.49 -38.75 -3.70
CA VAL A 142 10.70 -37.93 -3.50
C VAL A 142 10.58 -36.60 -4.22
N ALA A 143 10.89 -35.50 -3.53
CA ALA A 143 11.05 -34.18 -4.13
C ALA A 143 12.53 -33.76 -4.17
N VAL A 144 12.98 -33.19 -5.28
CA VAL A 144 14.31 -32.59 -5.44
C VAL A 144 14.13 -31.15 -5.90
N VAL A 145 14.46 -30.18 -5.04
CA VAL A 145 14.31 -28.75 -5.29
C VAL A 145 15.66 -28.14 -5.66
N SER A 146 15.78 -27.63 -6.88
CA SER A 146 17.06 -27.11 -7.40
C SER A 146 16.82 -26.07 -8.52
N HIS A 147 17.78 -25.92 -9.43
CA HIS A 147 17.90 -24.83 -10.38
C HIS A 147 17.87 -25.34 -11.83
N GLY A 148 17.62 -24.44 -12.78
CA GLY A 148 17.27 -24.83 -14.15
C GLY A 148 18.32 -25.67 -14.88
N LEU A 149 19.60 -25.28 -14.84
CA LEU A 149 20.67 -26.00 -15.56
C LEU A 149 21.04 -27.29 -14.83
N LEU A 150 21.15 -27.26 -13.51
CA LEU A 150 21.44 -28.46 -12.75
C LEU A 150 20.32 -29.51 -12.85
N LEU A 151 19.04 -29.13 -12.73
CA LEU A 151 17.92 -30.08 -12.90
C LEU A 151 17.93 -30.73 -14.27
N ARG A 152 18.33 -29.99 -15.31
CA ARG A 152 18.54 -30.56 -16.66
C ARG A 152 19.70 -31.55 -16.68
N SER A 153 20.83 -31.23 -16.03
CA SER A 153 21.98 -32.13 -15.91
C SER A 153 21.62 -33.43 -15.18
N LEU A 154 20.92 -33.29 -14.05
CA LEU A 154 20.41 -34.40 -13.23
C LEU A 154 19.41 -35.27 -13.99
N TRP A 155 18.49 -34.66 -14.73
CA TRP A 155 17.56 -35.41 -15.56
C TRP A 155 18.28 -36.23 -16.64
N ARG A 156 19.29 -35.64 -17.31
CA ARG A 156 20.11 -36.37 -18.30
C ARG A 156 20.94 -37.49 -17.67
N ALA A 157 21.36 -37.33 -16.42
CA ALA A 157 22.06 -38.36 -15.66
C ALA A 157 21.14 -39.54 -15.37
N LEU A 158 19.98 -39.26 -14.76
CA LEU A 158 18.98 -40.25 -14.45
C LEU A 158 18.48 -40.97 -15.70
N PHE A 159 18.19 -40.23 -16.78
CA PHE A 159 17.71 -40.80 -18.04
C PHE A 159 18.71 -41.79 -18.66
N ALA A 160 20.01 -41.53 -18.55
CA ALA A 160 21.06 -42.41 -19.07
C ALA A 160 21.18 -43.74 -18.30
N CYS A 161 20.61 -43.84 -17.10
CA CYS A 161 20.59 -45.09 -16.33
C CYS A 161 19.56 -46.11 -16.84
N PHE A 162 18.69 -45.73 -17.79
CA PHE A 162 17.65 -46.60 -18.34
C PHE A 162 17.94 -46.93 -19.82
N PRO A 163 17.65 -48.16 -20.28
CA PRO A 163 17.59 -48.44 -21.71
C PRO A 163 16.47 -47.62 -22.37
N SER A 164 16.72 -47.02 -23.54
CA SER A 164 15.75 -46.14 -24.21
C SER A 164 14.38 -46.79 -24.46
N ARG A 165 14.32 -48.12 -24.61
CA ARG A 165 13.07 -48.89 -24.81
C ARG A 165 12.17 -48.95 -23.56
N ASP A 166 12.73 -48.64 -22.40
CA ASP A 166 12.08 -48.76 -21.10
C ASP A 166 11.67 -47.41 -20.50
N VAL A 167 11.91 -46.33 -21.24
CA VAL A 167 11.44 -44.99 -20.93
C VAL A 167 10.20 -44.69 -21.77
N ARG A 168 9.10 -44.32 -21.11
CA ARG A 168 7.85 -43.92 -21.77
C ARG A 168 7.44 -42.53 -21.33
N ILE A 169 6.89 -41.77 -22.27
CA ILE A 169 6.24 -40.50 -21.99
C ILE A 169 4.73 -40.77 -22.01
N VAL A 170 4.01 -40.38 -20.96
CA VAL A 170 2.60 -40.70 -20.75
C VAL A 170 1.81 -39.39 -20.59
N GLY A 171 0.62 -39.29 -21.19
CA GLY A 171 -0.23 -38.09 -21.14
C GLY A 171 0.18 -37.00 -22.16
N ASP A 172 -0.12 -35.73 -21.85
CA ASP A 172 0.14 -34.56 -22.72
C ASP A 172 1.63 -34.12 -22.77
N ALA A 173 2.55 -34.96 -22.32
CA ALA A 173 3.98 -34.66 -22.34
C ALA A 173 4.55 -34.87 -23.77
N ASP A 174 5.29 -33.87 -24.27
CA ASP A 174 5.86 -33.84 -25.63
C ASP A 174 7.39 -34.14 -25.64
N ILE A 175 8.04 -34.12 -26.80
CA ILE A 175 9.49 -34.29 -27.04
C ILE A 175 10.39 -33.45 -26.13
N SER A 176 9.86 -32.36 -25.57
CA SER A 176 10.53 -31.55 -24.53
C SER A 176 10.89 -32.34 -23.27
N ALA A 177 10.31 -33.51 -23.04
CA ALA A 177 10.65 -34.42 -21.94
C ALA A 177 12.12 -34.87 -21.96
N PHE A 178 12.76 -34.98 -23.13
CA PHE A 178 14.18 -35.34 -23.21
C PHE A 178 15.12 -34.17 -22.88
N ASN A 179 14.62 -32.93 -22.92
CA ASN A 179 15.38 -31.72 -22.62
C ASN A 179 14.48 -30.64 -21.98
N PRO A 180 14.08 -30.81 -20.71
CA PRO A 180 13.06 -29.97 -20.09
C PRO A 180 13.53 -28.51 -19.96
N PHE A 181 12.58 -27.60 -20.15
CA PHE A 181 12.68 -26.21 -19.71
C PHE A 181 11.83 -26.03 -18.45
N TRP A 182 12.27 -25.16 -17.55
CA TRP A 182 11.66 -24.99 -16.24
C TRP A 182 11.16 -23.57 -16.07
N ALA A 183 9.89 -23.38 -15.77
CA ALA A 183 9.44 -22.15 -15.12
C ALA A 183 9.80 -22.19 -13.63
N ASN A 184 9.79 -21.03 -12.96
CA ASN A 184 9.90 -21.00 -11.50
C ASN A 184 8.75 -21.80 -10.85
N THR A 185 9.07 -22.68 -9.89
CA THR A 185 8.17 -23.71 -9.31
C THR A 185 7.55 -24.71 -10.30
N GLY A 186 7.93 -24.66 -11.57
CA GLY A 186 7.59 -25.71 -12.53
C GLY A 186 8.30 -27.00 -12.15
N TYR A 187 7.63 -28.14 -12.30
CA TYR A 187 8.19 -29.44 -11.93
C TYR A 187 8.05 -30.50 -13.02
N LEU A 188 8.92 -31.50 -12.97
CA LEU A 188 8.88 -32.73 -13.77
C LEU A 188 8.43 -33.84 -12.83
N GLU A 189 7.42 -34.58 -13.26
CA GLU A 189 6.88 -35.71 -12.53
C GLU A 189 7.25 -37.01 -13.23
N VAL A 190 7.91 -37.90 -12.49
CA VAL A 190 8.47 -39.14 -13.01
C VAL A 190 8.06 -40.29 -12.12
N LEU A 191 7.76 -41.43 -12.73
CA LEU A 191 7.38 -42.65 -12.05
C LEU A 191 8.31 -43.79 -12.49
N ILE A 192 9.03 -44.37 -11.53
CA ILE A 192 9.98 -45.45 -11.76
C ILE A 192 9.46 -46.72 -11.08
N ARG A 193 9.38 -47.82 -11.85
CA ARG A 193 8.83 -49.11 -11.38
C ARG A 193 9.66 -50.31 -11.84
N PRO A 194 9.75 -51.39 -11.03
CA PRO A 194 10.35 -52.65 -11.46
C PRO A 194 9.63 -53.22 -12.68
N LYS A 195 10.35 -53.94 -13.55
CA LYS A 195 9.75 -54.68 -14.67
C LYS A 195 9.22 -56.03 -14.18
N LEU A 196 8.04 -56.41 -14.67
CA LEU A 196 7.39 -57.71 -14.41
C LEU A 196 8.17 -58.91 -14.96
N SER A 197 9.14 -58.71 -15.86
CA SER A 197 10.02 -59.75 -16.38
C SER A 197 11.38 -59.14 -16.72
N PRO A 198 12.44 -59.36 -15.92
CA PRO A 198 13.76 -58.83 -16.24
C PRO A 198 14.30 -59.56 -17.48
N SER A 199 14.70 -58.79 -18.49
CA SER A 199 15.38 -59.35 -19.67
C SER A 199 16.75 -59.89 -19.24
N VAL A 200 16.88 -61.21 -19.16
CA VAL A 200 18.16 -61.89 -18.89
C VAL A 200 19.01 -61.86 -20.16
N GLY A 201 20.24 -61.35 -20.06
CA GLY A 201 21.31 -61.67 -21.01
C GLY A 201 21.95 -60.52 -21.81
N ASP A 202 22.31 -59.39 -21.17
CA ASP A 202 23.23 -58.43 -21.79
C ASP A 202 24.24 -57.89 -20.73
N PRO A 203 25.56 -58.14 -20.90
CA PRO A 203 26.58 -57.67 -19.97
C PRO A 203 26.81 -56.14 -19.98
N ASP A 204 26.22 -55.39 -20.92
CA ASP A 204 26.22 -53.91 -20.97
C ASP A 204 24.89 -53.28 -20.48
N MET A 205 24.18 -53.94 -19.56
CA MET A 205 22.93 -53.40 -19.01
C MET A 205 23.15 -52.08 -18.25
N PRO A 206 22.40 -51.00 -18.58
CA PRO A 206 22.37 -49.78 -17.80
C PRO A 206 22.04 -50.07 -16.32
N VAL A 207 22.51 -49.22 -15.42
CA VAL A 207 22.39 -49.37 -13.95
C VAL A 207 20.96 -49.71 -13.48
N LEU A 208 19.93 -49.23 -14.20
CA LEU A 208 18.52 -49.49 -13.89
C LEU A 208 17.81 -50.34 -14.96
N GLY A 209 18.50 -51.27 -15.61
CA GLY A 209 17.96 -52.16 -16.65
C GLY A 209 16.79 -53.05 -16.20
N GLY A 210 16.62 -53.28 -14.89
CA GLY A 210 15.47 -53.96 -14.28
C GLY A 210 14.23 -53.09 -14.07
N TYR A 211 14.31 -51.78 -14.33
CA TYR A 211 13.25 -50.81 -14.06
C TYR A 211 12.74 -50.16 -15.35
N SER A 212 11.51 -49.67 -15.30
CA SER A 212 10.90 -48.82 -16.31
C SER A 212 10.69 -47.42 -15.75
N LEU A 213 10.83 -46.41 -16.61
CA LEU A 213 10.63 -45.00 -16.27
C LEU A 213 9.45 -44.45 -17.08
N GLN A 214 8.54 -43.75 -16.41
CA GLN A 214 7.43 -43.04 -17.03
C GLN A 214 7.52 -41.55 -16.69
N VAL A 215 7.54 -40.68 -17.70
CA VAL A 215 7.40 -39.24 -17.52
C VAL A 215 5.91 -38.91 -17.57
N LEU A 216 5.38 -38.39 -16.46
CA LEU A 216 3.95 -38.09 -16.30
C LEU A 216 3.61 -36.62 -16.56
N GLY A 217 4.58 -35.72 -16.38
CA GLY A 217 4.40 -34.29 -16.64
C GLY A 217 5.74 -33.57 -16.75
N VAL A 218 5.83 -32.60 -17.67
CA VAL A 218 7.02 -31.80 -17.92
C VAL A 218 6.69 -30.33 -17.68
N ASN A 219 7.45 -29.68 -16.79
CA ASN A 219 7.23 -28.28 -16.44
C ASN A 219 5.77 -28.00 -16.05
N THR A 220 5.20 -28.89 -15.25
CA THR A 220 3.82 -28.83 -14.78
C THR A 220 3.63 -27.58 -13.93
N ARG A 221 2.56 -26.83 -14.22
CA ARG A 221 2.26 -25.51 -13.66
C ARG A 221 0.80 -25.35 -13.25
N ALA A 222 0.09 -26.45 -13.01
CA ALA A 222 -1.32 -26.40 -12.64
C ALA A 222 -1.57 -25.57 -11.37
N HIS A 223 -0.63 -25.56 -10.42
CA HIS A 223 -0.65 -24.70 -9.23
C HIS A 223 -0.56 -23.20 -9.54
N LEU A 224 -0.11 -22.83 -10.73
CA LEU A 224 -0.02 -21.45 -11.22
C LEU A 224 -1.24 -21.05 -12.08
N ALA A 225 -2.22 -21.92 -12.28
CA ALA A 225 -3.44 -21.57 -13.00
C ALA A 225 -4.15 -20.38 -12.32
N ASN A 226 -4.67 -19.45 -13.14
CA ASN A 226 -5.29 -18.19 -12.69
C ASN A 226 -4.34 -17.24 -11.92
N LEU A 227 -3.02 -17.44 -12.05
CA LEU A 227 -1.99 -16.46 -11.70
C LEU A 227 -1.69 -15.56 -12.92
N GLN A 228 -2.73 -15.13 -13.66
CA GLN A 228 -2.57 -14.08 -14.66
C GLN A 228 -2.32 -12.74 -13.95
N LEU A 229 -1.50 -11.87 -14.57
CA LEU A 229 -1.48 -10.43 -14.27
C LEU A 229 -2.87 -9.83 -14.55
N LEU A 230 -3.86 -10.14 -13.71
CA LEU A 230 -4.76 -9.10 -13.26
C LEU A 230 -3.86 -8.06 -12.61
N ALA A 231 -4.11 -6.77 -12.84
CA ALA A 231 -3.56 -5.72 -11.99
C ALA A 231 -4.04 -6.03 -10.56
N ALA A 232 -3.27 -6.86 -9.88
CA ALA A 232 -3.48 -7.21 -8.50
C ALA A 232 -3.32 -5.89 -7.77
N VAL A 233 -4.34 -5.53 -6.98
CA VAL A 233 -4.06 -4.76 -5.78
C VAL A 233 -2.94 -5.54 -5.09
N SER A 234 -1.72 -4.98 -5.11
CA SER A 234 -0.58 -5.52 -4.41
C SER A 234 -1.00 -5.72 -2.96
N LEU A 235 -1.26 -6.96 -2.55
CA LEU A 235 -1.33 -7.27 -1.13
C LEU A 235 0.12 -7.19 -0.66
N HIS A 236 0.48 -6.03 -0.11
CA HIS A 236 1.79 -5.83 0.49
C HIS A 236 1.95 -6.85 1.62
N PRO A 237 3.07 -7.59 1.69
CA PRO A 237 3.33 -8.49 2.80
C PRO A 237 3.22 -7.70 4.10
N ARG A 238 2.55 -8.27 5.10
CA ARG A 238 2.31 -7.62 6.39
C ARG A 238 2.74 -8.51 7.54
N ILE A 239 3.25 -7.90 8.61
CA ILE A 239 3.49 -8.58 9.87
C ILE A 239 2.15 -8.99 10.48
N ASP A 240 2.01 -10.23 10.92
CA ASP A 240 0.84 -10.71 11.68
C ASP A 240 1.28 -11.16 13.07
N ASN A 241 1.69 -10.18 13.88
CA ASN A 241 2.08 -10.38 15.27
C ASN A 241 0.90 -10.25 16.24
N GLY A 242 -0.34 -10.17 15.73
CA GLY A 242 -1.55 -10.01 16.55
C GLY A 242 -1.77 -8.61 17.14
N LEU A 243 -0.82 -7.68 16.99
CA LEU A 243 -0.89 -6.32 17.54
C LEU A 243 -1.53 -5.33 16.55
N ALA A 244 -1.83 -4.13 17.04
CA ALA A 244 -2.35 -3.00 16.26
C ALA A 244 -3.53 -3.36 15.32
N LYS A 245 -4.44 -4.24 15.75
CA LYS A 245 -5.63 -4.59 14.94
C LYS A 245 -6.51 -3.37 14.63
N THR A 246 -6.42 -2.33 15.46
CA THR A 246 -6.79 -0.94 15.21
C THR A 246 -5.56 -0.05 15.47
N PRO A 247 -5.54 1.21 14.99
CA PRO A 247 -4.41 2.12 15.25
C PRO A 247 -4.17 2.27 16.74
N GLN A 248 -2.90 2.28 17.17
CA GLN A 248 -2.58 2.43 18.58
C GLN A 248 -2.93 3.83 19.09
N MET A 249 -3.31 3.91 20.37
CA MET A 249 -3.63 5.17 21.04
C MET A 249 -2.82 5.29 22.32
N GLY A 250 -2.29 6.47 22.61
CA GLY A 250 -1.37 6.64 23.72
C GLY A 250 -0.97 8.08 24.01
N TRP A 251 0.17 8.21 24.66
CA TRP A 251 0.80 9.47 25.05
C TRP A 251 2.32 9.35 24.93
N ASN A 252 2.96 10.43 24.49
CA ASN A 252 4.41 10.50 24.31
C ASN A 252 4.93 11.84 24.89
N THR A 253 6.10 11.80 25.53
CA THR A 253 6.70 12.95 26.22
C THR A 253 7.19 14.07 25.29
N TYR A 254 7.52 13.78 24.03
CA TYR A 254 8.38 14.65 23.21
C TYR A 254 7.79 16.03 22.89
N ASN A 255 6.56 16.11 22.39
CA ASN A 255 6.02 17.40 21.90
C ASN A 255 5.97 18.49 22.97
N HIS A 256 5.73 18.14 24.24
CA HIS A 256 5.67 19.10 25.34
C HIS A 256 7.01 19.24 26.08
N TYR A 257 7.74 18.14 26.30
CA TYR A 257 8.93 18.12 27.16
C TYR A 257 10.26 18.01 26.38
N SER A 258 10.22 17.88 25.06
CA SER A 258 11.39 17.60 24.21
C SER A 258 12.20 16.41 24.75
N CYS A 259 13.54 16.43 24.63
CA CYS A 259 14.41 15.41 25.24
C CYS A 259 14.72 15.67 26.73
N SER A 260 13.78 16.24 27.49
CA SER A 260 13.93 16.47 28.94
C SER A 260 12.85 15.79 29.81
N PRO A 261 12.45 14.53 29.55
CA PRO A 261 11.53 13.83 30.43
C PRO A 261 12.20 13.44 31.76
N ASN A 262 11.40 13.21 32.79
CA ASN A 262 11.85 12.58 34.04
C ASN A 262 10.75 11.67 34.61
N GLU A 263 11.10 10.85 35.59
CA GLU A 263 10.20 9.88 36.19
C GLU A 263 8.92 10.50 36.77
N ALA A 264 9.00 11.69 37.38
CA ALA A 264 7.84 12.36 37.96
C ALA A 264 6.84 12.78 36.86
N ILE A 265 7.34 13.38 35.77
CA ILE A 265 6.55 13.78 34.60
C ILE A 265 5.83 12.58 33.98
N VAL A 266 6.54 11.47 33.76
CA VAL A 266 5.94 10.27 33.17
C VAL A 266 4.86 9.71 34.09
N ARG A 267 5.12 9.63 35.40
CA ARG A 267 4.16 9.11 36.39
C ARG A 267 2.91 9.98 36.52
N SER A 268 3.06 11.30 36.54
CA SER A 268 1.94 12.24 36.68
C SER A 268 1.02 12.21 35.47
N ASN A 269 1.58 12.20 34.26
CA ASN A 269 0.82 12.13 33.01
C ASN A 269 0.17 10.75 32.81
N ALA A 270 0.88 9.67 33.14
CA ALA A 270 0.29 8.32 33.13
C ALA A 270 -0.90 8.21 34.10
N LYS A 271 -0.77 8.77 35.30
CA LYS A 271 -1.91 8.83 36.24
C LYS A 271 -3.06 9.68 35.69
N ALA A 272 -2.76 10.79 35.04
CA ALA A 272 -3.77 11.65 34.43
C ALA A 272 -4.54 10.96 33.29
N LEU A 273 -3.91 10.08 32.49
CA LEU A 273 -4.63 9.25 31.52
C LEU A 273 -5.75 8.42 32.17
N VAL A 274 -5.51 7.92 33.38
CA VAL A 274 -6.52 7.17 34.16
C VAL A 274 -7.54 8.12 34.77
N ASP A 275 -7.09 9.12 35.53
CA ASP A 275 -7.96 10.03 36.29
C ASP A 275 -8.90 10.84 35.39
N LEU A 276 -8.46 11.23 34.18
CA LEU A 276 -9.25 11.98 33.20
C LEU A 276 -10.15 11.07 32.34
N GLY A 277 -10.01 9.75 32.48
CA GLY A 277 -10.78 8.74 31.75
C GLY A 277 -10.34 8.50 30.31
N LEU A 278 -9.16 8.98 29.90
CA LEU A 278 -8.61 8.78 28.55
C LEU A 278 -8.19 7.33 28.31
N SER A 279 -7.60 6.66 29.31
CA SER A 279 -7.21 5.25 29.22
C SER A 279 -8.40 4.32 28.92
N ALA A 280 -9.57 4.61 29.49
CA ALA A 280 -10.83 3.90 29.23
C ALA A 280 -11.36 4.10 27.80
N LEU A 281 -10.90 5.15 27.09
CA LEU A 281 -11.21 5.39 25.68
C LEU A 281 -10.18 4.76 24.72
N GLY A 282 -9.08 4.21 25.25
CA GLY A 282 -8.07 3.49 24.46
C GLY A 282 -6.66 4.06 24.55
N TYR A 283 -6.45 5.27 25.09
CA TYR A 283 -5.13 5.90 25.24
C TYR A 283 -4.30 5.17 26.31
N ARG A 284 -3.60 4.10 25.90
CA ARG A 284 -2.98 3.14 26.82
C ARG A 284 -1.47 3.06 26.72
N TYR A 285 -0.88 3.34 25.55
CA TYR A 285 0.58 3.33 25.41
C TYR A 285 1.18 4.62 26.01
N VAL A 286 2.16 4.48 26.90
CA VAL A 286 2.90 5.60 27.50
C VAL A 286 4.37 5.46 27.11
N THR A 287 4.82 6.29 26.17
CA THR A 287 6.20 6.25 25.66
C THR A 287 7.03 7.36 26.25
N THR A 288 8.13 7.00 26.91
CA THR A 288 9.19 7.97 27.24
C THR A 288 10.08 8.12 26.03
N ASP A 289 10.06 9.29 25.41
CA ASP A 289 10.85 9.62 24.22
C ASP A 289 12.31 10.00 24.60
N CYS A 290 13.08 10.57 23.67
CA CYS A 290 14.51 10.89 23.85
C CYS A 290 14.87 11.55 25.20
N GLY A 291 16.13 11.41 25.61
CA GLY A 291 16.66 12.00 26.86
C GLY A 291 16.55 11.12 28.10
N TRP A 292 16.00 9.91 27.98
CA TRP A 292 15.88 8.96 29.10
C TRP A 292 17.16 8.19 29.42
N SER A 293 17.99 7.94 28.40
CA SER A 293 19.22 7.15 28.45
C SER A 293 20.44 8.00 28.85
N VAL A 294 21.64 7.45 28.70
CA VAL A 294 22.93 8.13 28.89
C VAL A 294 23.77 8.02 27.62
N ALA A 295 24.86 8.81 27.54
CA ALA A 295 25.83 8.80 26.43
C ALA A 295 26.38 7.40 26.12
N ASP A 296 26.85 6.70 27.17
CA ASP A 296 27.59 5.46 27.02
C ASP A 296 26.78 4.24 27.47
N ARG A 297 26.92 3.14 26.72
CA ARG A 297 26.42 1.82 27.15
C ARG A 297 27.18 1.34 28.38
N LEU A 298 26.57 0.43 29.14
CA LEU A 298 27.26 -0.28 30.21
C LEU A 298 28.43 -1.11 29.64
N PRO A 299 29.43 -1.52 30.47
CA PRO A 299 30.59 -2.30 29.98
C PRO A 299 30.25 -3.62 29.28
N ASN A 300 29.07 -4.19 29.53
CA ASN A 300 28.53 -5.39 28.87
C ASN A 300 27.75 -5.09 27.57
N GLY A 301 27.70 -3.82 27.13
CA GLY A 301 27.02 -3.37 25.92
C GLY A 301 25.53 -3.03 26.08
N THR A 302 24.90 -3.28 27.23
CA THR A 302 23.47 -3.01 27.41
C THR A 302 23.19 -1.52 27.59
N LEU A 303 22.03 -1.07 27.09
CA LEU A 303 21.49 0.24 27.40
C LEU A 303 21.23 0.41 28.91
N THR A 304 21.34 1.65 29.38
CA THR A 304 20.93 2.06 30.73
C THR A 304 20.28 3.43 30.70
N TRP A 305 19.58 3.79 31.78
CA TRP A 305 18.88 5.06 31.93
C TRP A 305 19.69 6.06 32.76
N ASN A 306 19.32 7.33 32.68
CA ASN A 306 19.84 8.36 33.56
C ASN A 306 19.21 8.21 34.96
N GLU A 307 19.98 7.69 35.94
CA GLU A 307 19.52 7.45 37.31
C GLU A 307 19.13 8.73 38.08
N THR A 308 19.59 9.90 37.65
CA THR A 308 19.16 11.17 38.26
C THR A 308 17.74 11.54 37.81
N LEU A 309 17.43 11.32 36.53
CA LEU A 309 16.10 11.61 35.97
C LEU A 309 15.08 10.48 36.23
N PHE A 310 15.57 9.24 36.32
CA PHE A 310 14.77 8.02 36.51
C PHE A 310 15.35 7.16 37.66
N PRO A 311 15.29 7.64 38.92
CA PRO A 311 15.90 6.97 40.07
C PRO A 311 15.37 5.56 40.34
N SER A 312 14.13 5.25 39.96
CA SER A 312 13.59 3.88 40.11
C SER A 312 13.95 2.95 38.94
N GLY A 313 14.38 3.52 37.82
CA GLY A 313 14.69 2.80 36.58
C GLY A 313 13.49 2.33 35.76
N PHE A 314 13.79 1.94 34.52
CA PHE A 314 12.79 1.55 33.52
C PHE A 314 12.00 0.27 33.87
N PRO A 315 12.58 -0.78 34.49
CA PRO A 315 11.79 -1.92 34.97
C PRO A 315 10.72 -1.53 36.01
N ALA A 316 11.04 -0.58 36.89
CA ALA A 316 10.08 -0.10 37.88
C ALA A 316 8.99 0.78 37.23
N MET A 317 9.37 1.59 36.24
CA MET A 317 8.42 2.37 35.43
C MET A 317 7.43 1.45 34.70
N GLY A 318 7.91 0.40 34.03
CA GLY A 318 7.06 -0.60 33.37
C GLY A 318 6.04 -1.20 34.33
N ARG A 319 6.49 -1.67 35.51
CA ARG A 319 5.59 -2.19 36.56
C ARG A 319 4.57 -1.16 37.05
N TYR A 320 4.96 0.10 37.20
CA TYR A 320 4.04 1.17 37.60
C TYR A 320 2.95 1.39 36.55
N LEU A 321 3.34 1.48 35.27
CA LEU A 321 2.39 1.67 34.16
C LEU A 321 1.44 0.47 34.03
N HIS A 322 1.95 -0.76 34.12
CA HIS A 322 1.11 -1.97 34.13
C HIS A 322 0.16 -2.01 35.32
N GLY A 323 0.59 -1.54 36.50
CA GLY A 323 -0.26 -1.39 37.69
C GLY A 323 -1.43 -0.41 37.50
N LEU A 324 -1.32 0.53 36.57
CA LEU A 324 -2.40 1.44 36.15
C LEU A 324 -3.26 0.87 35.00
N GLY A 325 -2.94 -0.32 34.48
CA GLY A 325 -3.57 -0.90 33.29
C GLY A 325 -3.10 -0.30 31.95
N LEU A 326 -2.06 0.52 31.99
CA LEU A 326 -1.40 1.13 30.83
C LEU A 326 -0.32 0.21 30.26
N LEU A 327 0.19 0.57 29.09
CA LEU A 327 1.21 -0.16 28.34
C LEU A 327 2.49 0.69 28.26
N PHE A 328 3.63 0.04 28.42
CA PHE A 328 4.92 0.70 28.52
C PHE A 328 5.62 0.82 27.16
N GLY A 329 5.79 2.04 26.66
CA GLY A 329 6.54 2.32 25.44
C GLY A 329 7.96 2.80 25.71
N VAL A 330 8.90 2.38 24.86
CA VAL A 330 10.28 2.86 24.82
C VAL A 330 10.58 3.53 23.47
N TYR A 331 11.53 4.47 23.48
CA TYR A 331 12.07 5.11 22.29
C TYR A 331 13.52 4.67 22.10
N GLU A 332 13.87 4.32 20.87
CA GLU A 332 15.26 4.20 20.46
C GLU A 332 15.47 4.57 18.98
N ASP A 333 16.70 4.55 18.50
CA ASP A 333 17.09 4.96 17.15
C ASP A 333 17.78 3.83 16.36
N SER A 334 17.47 3.73 15.07
CA SER A 334 18.12 2.85 14.09
C SER A 334 19.49 3.36 13.59
N GLY A 335 20.08 4.35 14.24
CA GLY A 335 21.48 4.76 14.10
C GLY A 335 22.31 4.58 15.37
N ILE A 336 23.54 5.09 15.33
CA ILE A 336 24.51 4.91 16.44
C ILE A 336 24.22 5.82 17.65
N LYS A 337 23.36 6.83 17.46
CA LYS A 337 22.94 7.80 18.48
C LYS A 337 21.46 8.11 18.31
N MET A 338 20.81 8.47 19.41
CA MET A 338 19.44 8.99 19.40
C MET A 338 19.36 10.40 18.78
N CYS A 339 18.24 10.73 18.15
CA CYS A 339 17.95 12.13 17.80
C CYS A 339 17.97 13.05 19.04
N GLY A 340 18.42 14.29 18.85
CA GLY A 340 18.34 15.37 19.86
C GLY A 340 19.27 15.24 21.08
N THR A 341 20.02 14.15 21.20
CA THR A 341 21.00 13.91 22.28
C THR A 341 22.27 13.28 21.69
N ASP A 342 23.32 13.14 22.48
CA ASP A 342 24.51 12.35 22.12
C ASP A 342 24.45 10.91 22.66
N HIS A 343 23.27 10.49 23.14
CA HIS A 343 23.03 9.19 23.76
C HIS A 343 23.10 8.04 22.77
N ALA A 344 23.50 6.87 23.26
CA ALA A 344 23.65 5.66 22.45
C ALA A 344 22.34 5.29 21.73
N GLY A 345 22.44 5.04 20.43
CA GLY A 345 21.39 4.43 19.60
C GLY A 345 21.59 2.92 19.45
N SER A 346 20.65 2.23 18.79
CA SER A 346 20.56 0.76 18.77
C SER A 346 21.22 0.10 17.56
N LEU A 347 21.73 0.87 16.59
CA LEU A 347 22.41 0.30 15.42
C LEU A 347 23.60 -0.57 15.87
N TYR A 348 23.65 -1.81 15.35
CA TYR A 348 24.59 -2.88 15.72
C TYR A 348 24.36 -3.56 17.08
N HIS A 349 23.36 -3.13 17.85
CA HIS A 349 22.99 -3.67 19.16
C HIS A 349 21.54 -4.18 19.21
N GLU A 350 20.85 -4.29 18.08
CA GLU A 350 19.40 -4.50 17.99
C GLU A 350 18.93 -5.75 18.74
N GLY A 351 19.70 -6.85 18.65
CA GLY A 351 19.41 -8.09 19.37
C GLY A 351 19.50 -7.95 20.89
N GLN A 352 20.50 -7.23 21.38
CA GLN A 352 20.72 -6.99 22.81
C GLN A 352 19.70 -6.00 23.37
N ASP A 353 19.37 -4.97 22.60
CA ASP A 353 18.45 -3.92 23.02
C ASP A 353 17.00 -4.43 23.00
N ALA A 354 16.60 -5.22 22.00
CA ALA A 354 15.31 -5.90 22.01
C ALA A 354 15.12 -6.78 23.26
N GLN A 355 16.15 -7.52 23.67
CA GLN A 355 16.13 -8.32 24.89
C GLN A 355 16.01 -7.43 26.15
N THR A 356 16.75 -6.32 26.20
CA THR A 356 16.69 -5.33 27.29
C THR A 356 15.28 -4.75 27.43
N PHE A 357 14.64 -4.37 26.33
CA PHE A 357 13.27 -3.85 26.34
C PHE A 357 12.27 -4.90 26.83
N ALA A 358 12.42 -6.15 26.40
CA ALA A 358 11.58 -7.25 26.87
C ALA A 358 11.73 -7.49 28.38
N GLU A 359 12.95 -7.41 28.91
CA GLU A 359 13.25 -7.55 30.35
C GLU A 359 12.68 -6.39 31.18
N TRP A 360 12.67 -5.17 30.64
CA TRP A 360 12.00 -4.03 31.28
C TRP A 360 10.48 -4.11 31.21
N GLY A 361 9.94 -5.03 30.40
CA GLY A 361 8.50 -5.22 30.20
C GLY A 361 7.89 -4.25 29.20
N ALA A 362 8.65 -3.75 28.22
CA ALA A 362 8.11 -2.87 27.18
C ALA A 362 7.04 -3.57 26.33
N ASP A 363 6.00 -2.82 25.96
CA ASP A 363 4.88 -3.23 25.11
C ASP A 363 4.93 -2.59 23.72
N ALA A 364 5.74 -1.53 23.56
CA ALA A 364 5.95 -0.84 22.29
C ALA A 364 7.35 -0.25 22.17
N LEU A 365 7.86 -0.18 20.96
CA LEU A 365 9.09 0.51 20.58
C LEU A 365 8.78 1.53 19.48
N LYS A 366 9.07 2.82 19.73
CA LYS A 366 9.25 3.83 18.68
C LYS A 366 10.72 3.80 18.25
N TYR A 367 10.98 3.58 16.96
CA TYR A 367 12.33 3.36 16.45
C TYR A 367 12.66 4.37 15.36
N ASP A 368 13.53 5.33 15.69
CA ASP A 368 13.86 6.52 14.91
C ASP A 368 15.01 6.28 13.91
N ASN A 369 15.50 7.32 13.22
CA ASN A 369 16.41 7.18 12.07
C ASN A 369 17.65 8.10 12.05
N CYS A 370 17.95 8.83 13.12
CA CYS A 370 19.12 9.72 13.17
C CYS A 370 20.45 8.95 13.20
N TYR A 371 21.54 9.60 12.79
CA TYR A 371 22.91 9.08 12.90
C TYR A 371 23.10 7.67 12.28
N SER A 372 22.44 7.43 11.16
CA SER A 372 22.29 6.08 10.59
C SER A 372 23.12 5.81 9.33
N ASP A 373 23.92 6.79 8.88
CA ASP A 373 24.62 6.75 7.60
C ASP A 373 26.15 6.68 7.73
N ASN A 374 26.70 5.47 7.63
CA ASN A 374 28.14 5.21 7.74
C ASN A 374 28.96 5.98 6.71
N ALA A 375 28.44 6.19 5.49
CA ALA A 375 29.17 6.86 4.43
C ALA A 375 29.51 8.32 4.78
N THR A 376 28.76 8.91 5.71
CA THR A 376 28.99 10.28 6.20
C THR A 376 29.77 10.33 7.51
N ASN A 377 30.24 9.19 8.04
CA ASN A 377 30.67 8.98 9.44
C ASN A 377 29.55 9.16 10.47
N TYR A 378 28.31 8.84 10.06
CA TYR A 378 27.10 8.89 10.87
C TYR A 378 26.61 10.25 11.43
N PRO A 379 26.98 11.47 10.99
CA PRO A 379 26.31 12.71 11.39
C PRO A 379 24.96 12.92 10.69
N ASN A 380 24.47 11.93 9.93
CA ASN A 380 23.25 12.10 9.14
C ASN A 380 22.00 12.10 10.03
N VAL A 381 21.62 13.30 10.43
CA VAL A 381 20.32 13.66 11.04
C VAL A 381 19.38 14.29 10.02
N ASN A 382 19.77 14.28 8.74
CA ASN A 382 19.06 14.92 7.66
C ASN A 382 18.24 13.88 6.90
N TYR A 383 17.20 14.32 6.22
CA TYR A 383 16.21 13.47 5.56
C TYR A 383 16.70 12.83 4.24
N GLU A 384 18.01 12.71 4.04
CA GLU A 384 18.65 12.20 2.82
C GLU A 384 19.79 11.20 3.16
N PRO A 385 19.48 10.01 3.68
CA PRO A 385 20.50 8.98 3.88
C PRO A 385 21.10 8.50 2.56
N SER A 386 22.35 8.01 2.57
CA SER A 386 23.00 7.45 1.38
C SER A 386 22.38 6.13 0.90
N THR A 387 21.61 5.45 1.76
CA THR A 387 20.96 4.16 1.51
C THR A 387 19.55 4.12 2.09
N SER A 388 18.71 3.24 1.55
CA SER A 388 17.36 2.99 2.07
C SER A 388 17.40 2.57 3.55
N PRO A 389 16.47 3.08 4.40
CA PRO A 389 16.36 2.64 5.80
C PRO A 389 15.87 1.19 5.97
N SER A 390 15.13 0.65 5.00
CA SER A 390 14.39 -0.62 5.12
C SER A 390 15.21 -1.78 5.71
N PRO A 391 16.46 -2.06 5.28
CA PRO A 391 17.26 -3.16 5.83
C PRO A 391 17.56 -3.02 7.33
N ARG A 392 17.78 -1.80 7.85
CA ARG A 392 18.06 -1.56 9.28
C ARG A 392 16.82 -1.84 10.13
N TYR A 393 15.65 -1.41 9.66
CA TYR A 393 14.38 -1.71 10.32
C TYR A 393 14.04 -3.21 10.33
N GLN A 394 14.43 -3.95 9.29
CA GLN A 394 14.26 -5.40 9.25
C GLN A 394 15.07 -6.11 10.33
N ILE A 395 16.28 -5.63 10.65
CA ILE A 395 17.13 -6.19 11.69
C ILE A 395 16.44 -6.06 13.07
N MET A 396 15.94 -4.86 13.40
CA MET A 396 15.22 -4.64 14.66
C MET A 396 13.89 -5.41 14.71
N SER A 397 13.10 -5.41 13.63
CA SER A 397 11.88 -6.23 13.53
C SER A 397 12.16 -7.71 13.82
N SER A 398 13.24 -8.24 13.23
CA SER A 398 13.67 -9.62 13.48
C SER A 398 14.13 -9.83 14.92
N ALA A 399 14.80 -8.86 15.54
CA ALA A 399 15.21 -8.91 16.95
C ALA A 399 13.99 -8.96 17.88
N LEU A 400 13.00 -8.09 17.65
CA LEU A 400 11.74 -8.06 18.41
C LEU A 400 10.95 -9.37 18.24
N SER A 401 10.98 -10.01 17.06
CA SER A 401 10.29 -11.29 16.86
C SER A 401 10.91 -12.47 17.63
N ARG A 402 12.18 -12.35 18.03
CA ARG A 402 12.92 -13.40 18.76
C ARG A 402 12.80 -13.30 20.27
N VAL A 403 12.37 -12.15 20.80
CA VAL A 403 12.14 -12.02 22.24
C VAL A 403 10.77 -12.59 22.60
N GLY A 404 10.68 -13.26 23.74
CA GLY A 404 9.44 -13.94 24.19
C GLY A 404 8.29 -13.01 24.61
N ARG A 405 8.33 -11.73 24.21
CA ARG A 405 7.35 -10.69 24.56
C ARG A 405 6.90 -9.97 23.28
N PRO A 406 5.58 -9.90 22.99
CA PRO A 406 5.07 -9.08 21.90
C PRO A 406 5.33 -7.59 22.17
N ILE A 407 6.01 -6.92 21.24
CA ILE A 407 6.30 -5.48 21.29
C ILE A 407 5.76 -4.85 20.01
N LEU A 408 4.90 -3.84 20.15
CA LEU A 408 4.37 -3.08 19.02
C LEU A 408 5.50 -2.24 18.41
N PHE A 409 5.79 -2.43 17.12
CA PHE A 409 6.91 -1.77 16.46
C PHE A 409 6.45 -0.57 15.63
N GLN A 410 6.85 0.64 16.05
CA GLN A 410 6.54 1.90 15.37
C GLN A 410 7.79 2.40 14.66
N ILE A 411 7.76 2.34 13.33
CA ILE A 411 8.86 2.71 12.45
C ILE A 411 8.83 4.25 12.27
N CYS A 412 9.96 4.91 12.49
CA CYS A 412 10.09 6.37 12.47
C CYS A 412 11.29 6.81 11.60
N GLU A 413 11.14 6.55 10.31
CA GLU A 413 12.05 6.88 9.20
C GLU A 413 11.59 8.11 8.39
N TRP A 414 10.53 8.77 8.83
CA TRP A 414 10.05 10.06 8.33
C TRP A 414 9.57 10.05 6.88
N GLY A 415 9.07 8.91 6.38
CA GLY A 415 8.61 8.78 4.98
C GLY A 415 9.74 8.59 3.97
N ILE A 416 10.99 8.45 4.42
CA ILE A 416 12.14 8.21 3.56
C ILE A 416 12.03 6.84 2.92
N ASP A 417 12.30 6.78 1.62
CA ASP A 417 12.13 5.58 0.80
C ASP A 417 10.68 5.06 0.72
N PHE A 418 9.70 5.94 0.84
CA PHE A 418 8.27 5.63 0.76
C PHE A 418 7.86 4.34 1.51
N PRO A 419 7.85 4.38 2.85
CA PRO A 419 7.79 3.19 3.69
C PRO A 419 6.58 2.31 3.52
N ALA A 420 5.47 2.85 3.03
CA ALA A 420 4.26 2.10 2.82
C ALA A 420 4.47 0.85 1.93
N LEU A 421 5.50 0.83 1.07
CA LEU A 421 5.84 -0.34 0.24
C LEU A 421 6.56 -1.46 0.99
N TRP A 422 7.20 -1.21 2.13
CA TRP A 422 8.05 -2.19 2.83
C TRP A 422 7.79 -2.30 4.33
N ALA A 423 7.45 -1.21 5.01
CA ALA A 423 7.20 -1.16 6.45
C ALA A 423 6.06 -2.05 6.96
N PRO A 424 4.95 -2.27 6.22
CA PRO A 424 3.90 -3.18 6.66
C PRO A 424 4.41 -4.60 6.98
N ALA A 425 5.44 -5.07 6.27
CA ALA A 425 6.03 -6.38 6.50
C ALA A 425 6.89 -6.47 7.77
N LEU A 426 7.30 -5.32 8.31
CA LEU A 426 8.30 -5.22 9.38
C LEU A 426 7.70 -4.72 10.70
N GLY A 427 6.74 -3.79 10.64
CA GLY A 427 6.21 -3.11 11.83
C GLY A 427 4.71 -2.86 11.79
N ASN A 428 4.21 -2.27 12.86
CA ASN A 428 2.79 -2.04 13.08
C ASN A 428 2.32 -0.64 12.67
N SER A 429 3.23 0.33 12.62
CA SER A 429 2.99 1.64 12.01
C SER A 429 4.30 2.21 11.45
N TRP A 430 4.20 3.16 10.53
CA TRP A 430 5.35 3.86 9.95
C TRP A 430 5.06 5.34 9.74
N ARG A 431 6.02 6.19 10.13
CA ARG A 431 5.91 7.65 9.92
C ARG A 431 5.92 7.95 8.43
N ILE A 432 4.89 8.64 7.95
CA ILE A 432 4.77 8.96 6.52
C ILE A 432 5.57 10.18 6.08
N GLY A 433 6.10 10.95 7.03
CA GLY A 433 6.77 12.22 6.80
C GLY A 433 7.54 12.73 8.01
N ASN A 434 8.25 13.84 7.81
CA ASN A 434 8.90 14.63 8.86
C ASN A 434 7.95 14.99 9.99
N ASP A 435 8.54 15.34 11.14
CA ASP A 435 7.81 15.71 12.34
C ASP A 435 6.75 16.78 12.07
N ILE A 436 5.62 16.62 12.75
CA ILE A 436 4.63 17.68 12.87
C ILE A 436 5.23 18.82 13.69
N ILE A 437 5.00 20.05 13.25
CA ILE A 437 5.51 21.25 13.94
C ILE A 437 4.36 22.02 14.60
N PRO A 438 4.61 22.84 15.64
CA PRO A 438 3.55 23.59 16.32
C PRO A 438 3.09 24.80 15.50
N ALA A 439 2.52 24.56 14.30
CA ALA A 439 1.99 25.58 13.41
C ALA A 439 0.91 25.01 12.47
N TRP A 440 -0.20 25.73 12.29
CA TRP A 440 -1.38 25.27 11.54
C TRP A 440 -1.05 24.76 10.13
N ARG A 441 -0.09 25.40 9.45
CA ARG A 441 0.39 25.02 8.11
C ARG A 441 0.84 23.56 8.00
N THR A 442 1.26 22.95 9.11
CA THR A 442 1.67 21.54 9.12
C THR A 442 0.52 20.60 8.77
N ILE A 443 -0.72 20.95 9.11
CA ILE A 443 -1.87 20.07 8.87
C ILE A 443 -2.03 19.86 7.36
N PHE A 444 -2.04 20.95 6.58
CA PHE A 444 -2.12 20.87 5.12
C PHE A 444 -0.95 20.08 4.51
N ARG A 445 0.29 20.33 4.97
CA ARG A 445 1.49 19.60 4.52
C ARG A 445 1.37 18.09 4.78
N THR A 446 0.99 17.69 5.99
CA THR A 446 0.86 16.28 6.37
C THR A 446 -0.25 15.59 5.58
N LEU A 447 -1.38 16.26 5.34
CA LEU A 447 -2.46 15.69 4.52
C LEU A 447 -2.03 15.43 3.09
N ASN A 448 -1.30 16.36 2.47
CA ASN A 448 -0.78 16.15 1.12
C ASN A 448 0.24 15.01 1.03
N GLN A 449 0.93 14.70 2.14
CA GLN A 449 1.79 13.53 2.27
C GLN A 449 1.01 12.23 2.51
N ALA A 450 -0.14 12.31 3.17
CA ALA A 450 -0.99 11.16 3.45
C ALA A 450 -1.69 10.61 2.20
N VAL A 451 -1.99 11.45 1.20
CA VAL A 451 -2.74 11.05 -0.01
C VAL A 451 -2.24 9.74 -0.65
N PRO A 452 -0.95 9.60 -1.02
CA PRO A 452 -0.45 8.36 -1.62
C PRO A 452 -0.34 7.16 -0.66
N ASN A 453 -0.53 7.38 0.65
CA ASN A 453 -0.42 6.36 1.70
C ASN A 453 -1.78 5.77 2.12
N THR A 454 -2.90 6.42 1.77
CA THR A 454 -4.22 6.09 2.32
C THR A 454 -4.68 4.64 2.09
N ASP A 455 -4.32 4.03 0.97
CA ASP A 455 -4.69 2.65 0.63
C ASP A 455 -3.79 1.57 1.26
N PHE A 456 -2.78 1.98 2.04
CA PHE A 456 -1.90 1.08 2.79
C PHE A 456 -2.33 0.87 4.25
N ALA A 457 -3.31 1.64 4.74
CA ALA A 457 -3.86 1.45 6.07
C ALA A 457 -4.66 0.14 6.17
N GLY A 458 -4.43 -0.63 7.23
CA GLY A 458 -5.24 -1.80 7.53
C GLY A 458 -4.92 -2.45 8.87
N PRO A 459 -5.75 -3.40 9.34
CA PRO A 459 -5.54 -4.08 10.61
C PRO A 459 -4.11 -4.65 10.75
N GLY A 460 -3.38 -4.16 11.75
CA GLY A 460 -2.00 -4.54 12.07
C GLY A 460 -0.91 -3.61 11.52
N HIS A 461 -1.24 -2.64 10.66
CA HIS A 461 -0.29 -1.86 9.87
C HIS A 461 -0.87 -0.49 9.48
N TRP A 462 -0.34 0.59 10.06
CA TRP A 462 -0.94 1.93 9.96
C TRP A 462 0.05 3.02 9.50
N PRO A 463 -0.31 3.84 8.50
CA PRO A 463 0.36 5.11 8.24
C PRO A 463 0.31 6.01 9.49
N ASP A 464 1.45 6.48 9.95
CA ASP A 464 1.59 7.35 11.11
C ASP A 464 1.83 8.81 10.67
N LEU A 465 0.84 9.67 10.94
CA LEU A 465 0.85 11.09 10.62
C LEU A 465 1.53 11.93 11.72
N ASP A 466 2.19 11.28 12.68
CA ASP A 466 2.83 11.85 13.86
C ASP A 466 1.85 12.22 14.99
N MET A 467 2.40 12.67 16.12
CA MET A 467 1.65 12.94 17.35
C MET A 467 0.65 14.11 17.25
N LEU A 468 -0.34 14.09 18.14
CA LEU A 468 -1.35 15.14 18.26
C LEU A 468 -0.80 16.36 19.03
N PHE A 469 -1.03 17.56 18.49
CA PHE A 469 -0.80 18.84 19.18
C PHE A 469 -2.00 19.34 19.99
N VAL A 470 -3.11 18.59 20.00
CA VAL A 470 -4.31 18.91 20.80
C VAL A 470 -3.94 19.04 22.28
N GLY A 471 -4.21 20.21 22.88
CA GLY A 471 -3.90 20.51 24.28
C GLY A 471 -2.56 21.20 24.52
N ASN A 472 -1.74 21.40 23.49
CA ASN A 472 -0.47 22.13 23.63
C ASN A 472 -0.59 23.66 23.52
N GLY A 473 -1.80 24.21 23.34
CA GLY A 473 -2.02 25.66 23.24
C GLY A 473 -1.51 26.28 21.94
N VAL A 474 -1.28 25.47 20.91
CA VAL A 474 -0.83 25.90 19.57
C VAL A 474 -2.01 26.24 18.65
N PHE A 475 -3.08 25.48 18.76
CA PHE A 475 -4.25 25.53 17.88
C PHE A 475 -5.46 26.06 18.64
N SER A 476 -6.32 26.78 17.92
CA SER A 476 -7.68 27.07 18.36
C SER A 476 -8.51 25.78 18.44
N VAL A 477 -9.62 25.79 19.18
CA VAL A 477 -10.48 24.59 19.32
C VAL A 477 -10.96 24.06 17.95
N PRO A 478 -11.40 24.89 16.97
CA PRO A 478 -11.74 24.38 15.64
C PRO A 478 -10.56 23.74 14.91
N GLU A 479 -9.34 24.28 15.04
CA GLU A 479 -8.13 23.68 14.48
C GLU A 479 -7.78 22.34 15.14
N GLU A 480 -7.91 22.24 16.47
CA GLU A 480 -7.75 20.99 17.21
C GLU A 480 -8.77 19.94 16.78
N GLN A 481 -10.03 20.33 16.59
CA GLN A 481 -11.09 19.46 16.07
C GLN A 481 -10.76 18.98 14.66
N THR A 482 -10.32 19.86 13.77
CA THR A 482 -9.91 19.49 12.40
C THR A 482 -8.72 18.53 12.41
N HIS A 483 -7.66 18.85 13.17
CA HIS A 483 -6.47 18.02 13.31
C HIS A 483 -6.82 16.63 13.86
N PHE A 484 -7.58 16.55 14.96
CA PHE A 484 -7.97 15.27 15.57
C PHE A 484 -8.86 14.44 14.63
N SER A 485 -9.80 15.08 13.95
CA SER A 485 -10.70 14.41 12.99
C SER A 485 -9.94 13.76 11.85
N LEU A 486 -8.95 14.46 11.29
CA LEU A 486 -8.20 13.97 10.14
C LEU A 486 -7.26 12.83 10.50
N TRP A 487 -6.57 12.92 11.62
CA TRP A 487 -5.76 11.80 12.14
C TRP A 487 -6.64 10.57 12.38
N ALA A 488 -7.84 10.77 12.91
CA ALA A 488 -8.78 9.69 13.17
C ALA A 488 -9.27 9.00 11.89
N ILE A 489 -9.78 9.75 10.91
CA ILE A 489 -10.35 9.15 9.69
C ILE A 489 -9.30 8.59 8.74
N LEU A 490 -8.05 9.07 8.83
CA LEU A 490 -6.90 8.54 8.09
C LEU A 490 -6.22 7.34 8.77
N LYS A 491 -6.77 6.89 9.91
CA LYS A 491 -6.28 5.75 10.70
C LYS A 491 -4.85 5.90 11.20
N SER A 492 -4.44 7.15 11.46
CA SER A 492 -3.19 7.41 12.17
C SER A 492 -3.28 6.89 13.59
N PRO A 493 -2.17 6.46 14.21
CA PRO A 493 -2.06 6.38 15.66
C PRO A 493 -2.53 7.70 16.31
N LEU A 494 -3.29 7.59 17.41
CA LEU A 494 -3.73 8.76 18.19
C LEU A 494 -2.86 8.88 19.45
N THR A 495 -1.66 9.41 19.25
CA THR A 495 -0.68 9.63 20.33
C THR A 495 -0.76 11.08 20.80
N ILE A 496 -1.15 11.29 22.06
CA ILE A 496 -1.21 12.61 22.68
C ILE A 496 0.21 13.13 22.92
N GLY A 497 0.52 14.32 22.42
CA GLY A 497 1.79 15.00 22.65
C GLY A 497 1.72 16.16 23.67
N ALA A 498 0.59 16.37 24.34
CA ALA A 498 0.42 17.45 25.31
C ALA A 498 0.72 17.00 26.74
N ALA A 499 1.12 17.93 27.61
CA ALA A 499 1.07 17.72 29.05
C ALA A 499 -0.38 17.56 29.51
N LEU A 500 -0.71 16.39 30.06
CA LEU A 500 -1.99 16.13 30.71
C LEU A 500 -1.98 16.69 32.13
N LYS A 501 -0.89 16.45 32.86
CA LYS A 501 -0.66 16.94 34.22
C LYS A 501 0.80 16.86 34.64
N ASP A 502 1.36 17.97 35.08
CA ASP A 502 2.61 18.07 35.85
C ASP A 502 2.48 19.16 36.93
N ASP A 503 3.60 19.60 37.52
CA ASP A 503 3.61 20.58 38.61
C ASP A 503 3.19 21.99 38.19
N VAL A 504 3.23 22.33 36.90
CA VAL A 504 2.97 23.68 36.37
C VAL A 504 1.87 23.72 35.32
N THR A 505 1.60 22.61 34.65
CA THR A 505 0.69 22.49 33.52
C THR A 505 -0.37 21.42 33.76
N SER A 506 -1.60 21.70 33.33
CA SER A 506 -2.68 20.72 33.21
C SER A 506 -3.44 20.99 31.92
N ILE A 507 -3.87 19.93 31.25
CA ILE A 507 -4.63 20.07 30.01
C ILE A 507 -5.91 20.89 30.25
N ASN A 508 -6.20 21.82 29.34
CA ASN A 508 -7.42 22.61 29.43
C ASN A 508 -8.66 21.78 29.05
N GLN A 509 -9.82 22.17 29.56
CA GLN A 509 -11.06 21.42 29.41
C GLN A 509 -11.51 21.27 27.94
N ALA A 510 -11.35 22.30 27.11
CA ALA A 510 -11.79 22.26 25.71
C ALA A 510 -10.97 21.26 24.88
N SER A 511 -9.65 21.25 25.04
CA SER A 511 -8.78 20.27 24.37
C SER A 511 -9.01 18.85 24.92
N LEU A 512 -9.27 18.72 26.22
CA LEU A 512 -9.63 17.42 26.81
C LEU A 512 -10.94 16.88 26.21
N GLU A 513 -11.94 17.73 25.97
CA GLU A 513 -13.18 17.35 25.29
C GLU A 513 -12.94 16.90 23.85
N VAL A 514 -12.01 17.54 23.13
CA VAL A 514 -11.59 17.07 21.80
C VAL A 514 -11.02 15.66 21.87
N LEU A 515 -10.06 15.41 22.77
CA LEU A 515 -9.45 14.10 22.99
C LEU A 515 -10.42 13.04 23.51
N LYS A 516 -11.58 13.44 24.06
CA LYS A 516 -12.61 12.52 24.58
C LYS A 516 -13.76 12.29 23.61
N GLN A 517 -13.73 12.86 22.41
CA GLN A 517 -14.81 12.73 21.44
C GLN A 517 -14.92 11.29 20.92
N LYS A 518 -15.90 10.55 21.46
CA LYS A 518 -16.08 9.10 21.23
C LYS A 518 -16.40 8.76 19.79
N ASP A 519 -17.18 9.59 19.09
CA ASP A 519 -17.50 9.33 17.68
C ASP A 519 -16.23 9.39 16.82
N VAL A 520 -15.35 10.38 17.04
CA VAL A 520 -14.09 10.55 16.31
C VAL A 520 -13.12 9.41 16.60
N ILE A 521 -12.96 9.03 17.88
CA ILE A 521 -12.18 7.85 18.28
C ILE A 521 -12.77 6.59 17.62
N GLY A 522 -14.10 6.46 17.60
CA GLY A 522 -14.80 5.34 16.97
C GLY A 522 -14.53 5.24 15.47
N PHE A 523 -14.33 6.36 14.76
CA PHE A 523 -13.89 6.31 13.36
C PHE A 523 -12.47 5.77 13.26
N ASN A 524 -11.54 6.20 14.10
CA ASN A 524 -10.17 5.69 14.10
C ASN A 524 -10.11 4.19 14.42
N GLN A 525 -10.90 3.75 15.40
CA GLN A 525 -10.96 2.38 15.90
C GLN A 525 -11.96 1.49 15.13
N ASP A 526 -12.46 1.94 13.98
CA ASP A 526 -13.44 1.19 13.21
C ASP A 526 -12.84 -0.12 12.67
N SER A 527 -13.56 -1.23 12.88
CA SER A 527 -13.09 -2.58 12.53
C SER A 527 -12.85 -2.82 11.04
N LEU A 528 -13.40 -1.99 10.14
CA LEU A 528 -13.11 -2.08 8.72
C LEU A 528 -11.66 -1.68 8.42
N GLY A 529 -11.07 -0.78 9.23
CA GLY A 529 -9.67 -0.40 9.13
C GLY A 529 -9.29 0.33 7.84
N VAL A 530 -10.25 0.92 7.13
CA VAL A 530 -10.00 1.60 5.84
C VAL A 530 -9.88 3.12 6.06
N SER A 531 -8.77 3.70 5.61
CA SER A 531 -8.56 5.15 5.61
C SER A 531 -9.56 5.87 4.70
N ALA A 532 -9.94 7.10 5.09
CA ALA A 532 -10.51 8.05 4.16
C ALA A 532 -9.49 8.45 3.08
N SER A 533 -10.00 8.93 1.93
CA SER A 533 -9.17 9.49 0.86
C SER A 533 -9.66 10.89 0.47
N LEU A 534 -8.76 11.72 -0.07
CA LEU A 534 -9.14 12.98 -0.69
C LEU A 534 -10.07 12.70 -1.88
N LYS A 535 -11.18 13.42 -1.96
CA LYS A 535 -12.18 13.27 -3.02
C LYS A 535 -12.21 14.47 -3.96
N ARG A 536 -12.25 15.68 -3.41
CA ARG A 536 -12.25 16.94 -4.16
C ARG A 536 -11.55 18.04 -3.38
N ARG A 537 -11.02 19.01 -4.11
CA ARG A 537 -10.38 20.22 -3.58
C ARG A 537 -10.75 21.40 -4.45
N TRP A 538 -11.17 22.48 -3.79
CA TRP A 538 -11.47 23.77 -4.39
C TRP A 538 -10.44 24.77 -3.87
N SER A 539 -9.31 24.85 -4.59
CA SER A 539 -8.11 25.51 -4.08
C SER A 539 -8.30 27.01 -3.88
N ASP A 540 -9.02 27.68 -4.79
CA ASP A 540 -9.28 29.11 -4.72
C ASP A 540 -10.43 29.42 -3.75
N GLU A 541 -11.37 28.52 -3.58
CA GLU A 541 -12.41 28.65 -2.57
C GLU A 541 -11.86 28.31 -1.18
N GLY A 542 -10.79 27.52 -1.06
CA GLY A 542 -10.12 27.18 0.18
C GLY A 542 -10.86 26.13 1.01
N TYR A 543 -11.37 25.08 0.36
CA TYR A 543 -11.94 23.92 1.07
C TYR A 543 -11.72 22.62 0.30
N GLU A 544 -11.84 21.51 1.00
CA GLU A 544 -11.69 20.17 0.41
C GLU A 544 -12.53 19.13 1.15
N VAL A 545 -12.72 17.98 0.52
CA VAL A 545 -13.56 16.88 0.99
C VAL A 545 -12.74 15.59 1.06
N TRP A 546 -12.76 14.96 2.22
CA TRP A 546 -12.22 13.62 2.47
C TRP A 546 -13.35 12.67 2.82
N SER A 547 -13.28 11.41 2.35
CA SER A 547 -14.28 10.41 2.70
C SER A 547 -13.75 8.99 2.65
N GLY A 548 -14.26 8.14 3.55
CA GLY A 548 -13.96 6.72 3.61
C GLY A 548 -15.14 5.90 4.15
N PRO A 549 -15.22 4.61 3.78
CA PRO A 549 -16.20 3.71 4.35
C PRO A 549 -15.86 3.37 5.80
N LEU A 550 -16.89 3.03 6.57
CA LEU A 550 -16.80 2.49 7.92
C LEU A 550 -17.60 1.18 7.99
N SER A 551 -17.35 0.39 9.03
CA SER A 551 -18.12 -0.82 9.32
C SER A 551 -19.62 -0.54 9.44
N GLY A 552 -20.44 -1.50 9.01
CA GLY A 552 -21.90 -1.38 9.02
C GLY A 552 -22.48 -0.51 7.90
N ASN A 553 -21.80 -0.42 6.75
CA ASN A 553 -22.20 0.39 5.59
C ASN A 553 -22.38 1.89 5.91
N ARG A 554 -21.65 2.38 6.92
CA ARG A 554 -21.57 3.80 7.24
C ARG A 554 -20.47 4.45 6.40
N THR A 555 -20.53 5.76 6.23
CA THR A 555 -19.50 6.54 5.56
C THR A 555 -19.12 7.74 6.42
N VAL A 556 -17.82 7.98 6.59
CA VAL A 556 -17.33 9.22 7.19
C VAL A 556 -16.97 10.23 6.10
N VAL A 557 -17.27 11.51 6.34
CA VAL A 557 -16.91 12.61 5.46
C VAL A 557 -16.37 13.77 6.29
N ALA A 558 -15.25 14.36 5.88
CA ALA A 558 -14.77 15.62 6.44
C ALA A 558 -14.73 16.69 5.35
N VAL A 559 -15.40 17.81 5.59
CA VAL A 559 -15.29 19.01 4.77
C VAL A 559 -14.50 20.06 5.55
N ILE A 560 -13.32 20.42 5.06
CA ILE A 560 -12.37 21.27 5.79
C ILE A 560 -12.45 22.70 5.26
N ASN A 561 -12.57 23.67 6.15
CA ASN A 561 -12.46 25.08 5.81
C ASN A 561 -11.01 25.57 5.98
N TRP A 562 -10.28 25.80 4.90
CA TRP A 562 -8.92 26.35 4.97
C TRP A 562 -8.87 27.88 5.12
N ARG A 563 -10.03 28.55 5.10
CA ARG A 563 -10.11 29.99 5.31
C ARG A 563 -10.14 30.34 6.79
N ASN A 564 -9.75 31.58 7.11
CA ASN A 564 -9.70 32.10 8.48
C ASN A 564 -11.10 32.44 9.02
N GLU A 565 -12.06 32.70 8.12
CA GLU A 565 -13.42 33.09 8.46
C GLU A 565 -14.39 31.90 8.52
N SER A 566 -15.39 32.03 9.40
CA SER A 566 -16.53 31.13 9.44
C SER A 566 -17.42 31.33 8.21
N ARG A 567 -17.89 30.23 7.61
CA ARG A 567 -18.72 30.27 6.41
C ARG A 567 -19.52 28.99 6.19
N ASP A 568 -20.55 29.06 5.36
CA ASP A 568 -21.30 27.89 4.96
C ASP A 568 -20.52 27.09 3.91
N LEU A 569 -20.29 25.81 4.18
CA LEU A 569 -19.75 24.87 3.22
C LEU A 569 -20.79 23.80 2.90
N THR A 570 -20.78 23.35 1.65
CA THR A 570 -21.72 22.35 1.15
C THR A 570 -20.94 21.10 0.76
N LEU A 571 -21.36 19.96 1.30
CA LEU A 571 -21.03 18.64 0.77
C LEU A 571 -22.07 18.28 -0.28
N ASP A 572 -21.66 18.17 -1.54
CA ASP A 572 -22.41 17.40 -2.53
C ASP A 572 -22.14 15.91 -2.28
N LEU A 573 -23.15 15.14 -1.88
CA LEU A 573 -23.03 13.69 -1.64
C LEU A 573 -22.42 12.94 -2.85
N PRO A 574 -22.69 13.34 -4.11
CA PRO A 574 -22.06 12.71 -5.28
C PRO A 574 -20.54 12.76 -5.29
N ASP A 575 -19.92 13.72 -4.62
CA ASP A 575 -18.47 13.86 -4.52
C ASP A 575 -17.84 12.74 -3.68
N VAL A 576 -18.64 12.10 -2.84
CA VAL A 576 -18.24 10.94 -2.02
C VAL A 576 -18.90 9.65 -2.50
N GLY A 577 -19.45 9.65 -3.72
CA GLY A 577 -20.06 8.47 -4.35
C GLY A 577 -21.48 8.16 -3.89
N LEU A 578 -22.16 9.10 -3.24
CA LEU A 578 -23.51 8.95 -2.70
C LEU A 578 -24.48 9.99 -3.31
N GLN A 579 -25.77 9.89 -3.01
CA GLN A 579 -26.78 10.88 -3.42
C GLN A 579 -27.91 10.98 -2.42
N TYR A 580 -27.96 10.03 -1.48
CA TYR A 580 -28.87 10.08 -0.36
C TYR A 580 -28.21 9.50 0.87
N ALA A 581 -28.54 10.07 2.03
CA ALA A 581 -28.30 9.49 3.32
C ALA A 581 -29.57 9.65 4.16
N GLN A 582 -30.06 8.53 4.71
CA GLN A 582 -31.20 8.56 5.62
C GLN A 582 -30.86 9.36 6.89
N VAL A 583 -29.62 9.25 7.36
CA VAL A 583 -29.12 9.99 8.53
C VAL A 583 -27.77 10.60 8.21
N VAL A 584 -27.63 11.89 8.51
CA VAL A 584 -26.35 12.62 8.52
C VAL A 584 -26.15 13.19 9.91
N ARG A 585 -25.13 12.69 10.63
CA ARG A 585 -24.72 13.23 11.94
C ARG A 585 -23.53 14.15 11.75
N ASN A 586 -23.68 15.43 12.10
CA ASN A 586 -22.57 16.37 12.18
C ASN A 586 -21.98 16.33 13.60
N ILE A 587 -20.78 15.77 13.73
CA ILE A 587 -20.19 15.37 15.01
C ILE A 587 -19.85 16.60 15.86
N TRP A 588 -19.11 17.57 15.29
CA TRP A 588 -18.75 18.79 16.01
C TRP A 588 -19.88 19.81 16.07
N GLY A 589 -20.77 19.82 15.07
CA GLY A 589 -21.98 20.63 15.09
C GLY A 589 -23.06 20.12 16.06
N ASN A 590 -22.94 18.88 16.55
CA ASN A 590 -23.94 18.18 17.36
C ASN A 590 -25.36 18.26 16.78
N THR A 591 -25.47 18.07 15.47
CA THR A 591 -26.76 18.05 14.75
C THR A 591 -26.96 16.75 14.00
N VAL A 592 -28.23 16.38 13.82
CA VAL A 592 -28.64 15.23 13.02
C VAL A 592 -29.66 15.69 12.00
N ALA A 593 -29.39 15.43 10.74
CA ALA A 593 -30.35 15.60 9.65
C ALA A 593 -30.83 14.24 9.18
N SER A 594 -32.08 14.19 8.72
CA SER A 594 -32.69 12.99 8.15
C SER A 594 -33.07 13.24 6.70
N ASP A 595 -33.12 12.15 5.92
CA ASP A 595 -33.56 12.17 4.53
C ASP A 595 -32.82 13.18 3.64
N VAL A 596 -31.51 13.28 3.82
CA VAL A 596 -30.66 14.22 3.08
C VAL A 596 -30.50 13.75 1.65
N ARG A 597 -30.91 14.59 0.69
CA ARG A 597 -30.85 14.32 -0.75
C ARG A 597 -29.81 15.22 -1.40
N THR A 598 -28.84 14.61 -2.07
CA THR A 598 -27.86 15.21 -2.97
C THR A 598 -26.83 16.14 -2.32
N SER A 599 -27.20 16.98 -1.34
CA SER A 599 -26.24 17.82 -0.64
C SER A 599 -26.62 18.10 0.81
N TYR A 600 -25.61 18.48 1.61
CA TYR A 600 -25.74 18.91 3.00
C TYR A 600 -24.88 20.16 3.22
N THR A 601 -25.45 21.18 3.84
CA THR A 601 -24.78 22.46 4.10
C THR A 601 -24.78 22.74 5.60
N ALA A 602 -23.65 23.19 6.12
CA ALA A 602 -23.56 23.73 7.48
C ALA A 602 -22.51 24.84 7.55
N THR A 603 -22.64 25.69 8.57
CA THR A 603 -21.63 26.68 8.91
C THR A 603 -20.40 26.00 9.52
N VAL A 604 -19.23 26.30 8.99
CA VAL A 604 -17.93 25.78 9.43
C VAL A 604 -17.06 26.94 9.85
N ALA A 605 -16.53 26.88 11.07
CA ALA A 605 -15.62 27.89 11.59
C ALA A 605 -14.36 28.02 10.70
N GLY A 606 -13.65 29.15 10.84
CA GLY A 606 -12.32 29.29 10.23
C GLY A 606 -11.42 28.17 10.71
N HIS A 607 -10.72 27.52 9.78
CA HIS A 607 -9.89 26.33 10.03
C HIS A 607 -10.62 25.12 10.64
N GLY A 608 -11.96 25.17 10.72
CA GLY A 608 -12.80 24.11 11.24
C GLY A 608 -13.12 23.02 10.23
N THR A 609 -13.73 21.95 10.71
CA THR A 609 -14.20 20.84 9.90
C THR A 609 -15.67 20.53 10.15
N MET A 610 -16.43 20.34 9.07
CA MET A 610 -17.71 19.65 9.11
C MET A 610 -17.45 18.15 9.00
N LEU A 611 -17.35 17.48 10.14
CA LEU A 611 -17.16 16.03 10.23
C LEU A 611 -18.52 15.33 10.32
N LEU A 612 -18.81 14.48 9.34
CA LEU A 612 -20.09 13.84 9.16
C LEU A 612 -19.98 12.31 9.20
N GLU A 613 -20.97 11.67 9.82
CA GLU A 613 -21.26 10.24 9.66
C GLU A 613 -22.58 10.09 8.89
N LEU A 614 -22.53 9.33 7.79
CA LEU A 614 -23.66 9.07 6.89
C LEU A 614 -24.10 7.62 7.02
N GLN A 615 -25.41 7.40 7.13
CA GLN A 615 -26.02 6.06 7.25
C GLN A 615 -27.26 5.94 6.36
N GLY A 616 -27.66 4.69 6.05
CA GLY A 616 -28.81 4.43 5.18
C GLY A 616 -28.64 5.08 3.81
N THR A 617 -27.47 4.85 3.20
CA THR A 617 -27.04 5.58 2.01
C THR A 617 -27.49 4.93 0.71
N VAL A 618 -27.60 5.73 -0.35
CA VAL A 618 -27.78 5.24 -1.73
C VAL A 618 -26.59 5.71 -2.57
N GLN A 619 -26.14 4.85 -3.50
CA GLN A 619 -24.95 5.00 -4.35
C GLN A 619 -25.17 5.87 -5.59
N SER A 620 -24.22 6.77 -5.90
CA SER A 620 -24.41 7.86 -6.88
C SER A 620 -25.00 7.36 -8.20
N GLY A 621 -25.99 8.09 -8.72
CA GLY A 621 -26.70 7.74 -9.93
C GLY A 621 -28.00 6.96 -9.74
N LEU A 622 -28.25 6.33 -8.58
CA LEU A 622 -29.54 5.65 -8.33
C LEU A 622 -30.57 6.59 -7.69
N TYR A 623 -31.82 6.62 -8.15
CA TYR A 623 -32.84 7.49 -7.58
C TYR A 623 -34.12 6.68 -7.33
N PRO A 624 -34.29 6.12 -6.12
CA PRO A 624 -35.54 5.47 -5.72
C PRO A 624 -36.71 6.45 -5.74
N ALA A 625 -37.84 6.06 -6.34
CA ALA A 625 -38.99 6.94 -6.52
C ALA A 625 -39.62 7.35 -5.19
N ASN A 626 -39.63 6.47 -4.18
CA ASN A 626 -40.11 6.77 -2.83
C ASN A 626 -39.28 7.82 -2.09
N VAL A 627 -38.04 8.09 -2.54
CA VAL A 627 -37.14 9.09 -1.94
C VAL A 627 -37.06 10.35 -2.78
N PHE A 628 -36.88 10.23 -4.10
CA PHE A 628 -36.54 11.35 -4.97
C PHE A 628 -37.70 11.86 -5.83
N ALA A 629 -38.84 11.19 -5.83
CA ALA A 629 -39.90 11.48 -6.78
C ALA A 629 -41.23 11.84 -6.14
N ASN A 630 -41.94 12.76 -6.79
CA ASN A 630 -43.33 13.05 -6.52
C ASN A 630 -44.17 12.54 -7.70
N SER A 631 -45.18 11.71 -7.44
CA SER A 631 -46.14 11.26 -8.45
C SER A 631 -47.42 12.08 -8.37
N THR A 632 -47.95 12.51 -9.53
CA THR A 632 -49.21 13.25 -9.62
C THR A 632 -50.17 12.50 -10.54
N GLY A 633 -51.34 12.11 -10.02
CA GLY A 633 -52.40 11.46 -10.80
C GLY A 633 -52.04 10.07 -11.34
N GLY A 634 -50.97 9.43 -10.84
CA GLY A 634 -50.56 8.08 -11.25
C GLY A 634 -49.98 7.97 -12.67
N GLN A 635 -49.95 9.06 -13.44
CA GLN A 635 -49.51 9.09 -14.83
C GLN A 635 -48.25 9.93 -15.08
N LYS A 636 -47.76 10.59 -14.03
CA LYS A 636 -46.59 11.48 -14.10
C LYS A 636 -45.78 11.33 -12.82
N THR A 637 -44.49 11.12 -12.97
CA THR A 637 -43.52 11.08 -11.86
C THR A 637 -42.39 12.06 -12.14
N THR A 638 -42.13 12.97 -11.20
CA THR A 638 -41.06 13.95 -11.30
C THR A 638 -39.99 13.64 -10.26
N PHE A 639 -38.80 13.27 -10.72
CA PHE A 639 -37.59 13.09 -9.93
C PHE A 639 -36.88 14.44 -9.75
N GLN A 640 -36.57 14.77 -8.51
CA GLN A 640 -35.87 15.99 -8.11
C GLN A 640 -34.45 15.67 -7.67
N SER A 641 -33.61 16.71 -7.59
CA SER A 641 -32.23 16.62 -7.08
C SER A 641 -31.36 15.61 -7.84
N VAL A 642 -31.61 15.43 -9.14
CA VAL A 642 -30.81 14.54 -9.99
C VAL A 642 -29.49 15.21 -10.32
N TYR A 643 -28.40 14.74 -9.71
CA TYR A 643 -27.09 15.34 -9.88
C TYR A 643 -26.40 14.88 -11.17
N ALA A 644 -25.75 15.82 -11.84
CA ALA A 644 -24.92 15.60 -13.00
C ALA A 644 -23.54 16.23 -12.75
N ALA A 645 -22.46 15.44 -12.79
CA ALA A 645 -21.10 15.95 -12.57
C ALA A 645 -20.61 16.85 -13.71
N THR A 646 -21.13 16.63 -14.92
CA THR A 646 -20.81 17.36 -16.15
C THR A 646 -22.08 17.79 -16.88
N THR A 647 -22.04 18.85 -17.69
CA THR A 647 -23.09 19.13 -18.67
C THR A 647 -22.92 18.18 -19.85
N SER A 648 -23.94 17.42 -20.24
CA SER A 648 -23.87 16.47 -21.35
C SER A 648 -25.25 16.12 -21.89
N ALA A 649 -25.34 15.81 -23.19
CA ALA A 649 -26.52 15.23 -23.82
C ALA A 649 -26.56 13.68 -23.77
N ASN A 650 -25.50 13.06 -23.23
CA ASN A 650 -25.21 11.64 -23.38
C ASN A 650 -25.35 10.87 -22.05
N TYR A 651 -26.00 11.44 -21.03
CA TYR A 651 -26.32 10.69 -19.81
C TYR A 651 -27.27 9.55 -20.15
N MET A 652 -26.97 8.36 -19.68
CA MET A 652 -27.89 7.22 -19.81
C MET A 652 -28.87 7.23 -18.64
N LEU A 653 -30.15 7.35 -18.95
CA LEU A 653 -31.25 7.12 -18.03
C LEU A 653 -31.78 5.70 -18.24
N ALA A 654 -31.85 4.90 -17.18
CA ALA A 654 -32.57 3.64 -17.15
C ALA A 654 -33.72 3.72 -16.12
N ILE A 655 -34.87 3.15 -16.47
CA ILE A 655 -36.11 3.22 -15.69
C ILE A 655 -36.47 1.81 -15.22
N SER A 656 -36.64 1.67 -13.91
CA SER A 656 -37.15 0.46 -13.28
C SER A 656 -38.62 0.65 -12.95
N PHE A 657 -39.48 -0.08 -13.64
CA PHE A 657 -40.92 -0.10 -13.37
C PHE A 657 -41.25 -1.11 -12.27
N SER A 658 -42.28 -0.82 -11.48
CA SER A 658 -42.82 -1.70 -10.43
C SER A 658 -43.29 -3.08 -10.94
N ARG A 659 -43.50 -3.21 -12.25
CA ARG A 659 -43.81 -4.46 -12.96
C ARG A 659 -43.29 -4.38 -14.40
N PRO A 660 -43.09 -5.52 -15.09
CA PRO A 660 -42.70 -5.51 -16.50
C PRO A 660 -43.64 -4.63 -17.33
N SER A 661 -43.06 -3.71 -18.09
CA SER A 661 -43.76 -2.75 -18.96
C SER A 661 -43.00 -2.61 -20.28
N THR A 662 -43.76 -2.47 -21.36
CA THR A 662 -43.27 -2.14 -22.72
C THR A 662 -43.87 -0.82 -23.20
N GLU A 663 -44.36 0.00 -22.27
CA GLU A 663 -45.01 1.25 -22.61
C GLU A 663 -44.02 2.27 -23.20
N THR A 664 -44.54 3.15 -24.05
CA THR A 664 -43.81 4.34 -24.42
C THR A 664 -43.95 5.38 -23.32
N VAL A 665 -42.84 5.78 -22.72
CA VAL A 665 -42.79 6.89 -21.78
C VAL A 665 -42.30 8.16 -22.45
N THR A 666 -42.75 9.31 -21.96
CA THR A 666 -42.23 10.63 -22.37
C THR A 666 -41.44 11.23 -21.22
N ILE A 667 -40.17 11.52 -21.46
CA ILE A 667 -39.20 12.03 -20.48
C ILE A 667 -38.90 13.48 -20.82
N THR A 668 -39.03 14.38 -19.85
CA THR A 668 -38.67 15.79 -19.96
C THR A 668 -37.62 16.14 -18.90
N THR A 669 -36.49 16.69 -19.31
CA THR A 669 -35.42 17.13 -18.39
C THR A 669 -35.48 18.64 -18.16
N SER A 670 -34.82 19.11 -17.10
CA SER A 670 -34.68 20.55 -16.80
C SER A 670 -33.90 21.35 -17.85
N SER A 671 -33.19 20.68 -18.77
CA SER A 671 -32.57 21.34 -19.93
C SER A 671 -33.57 21.66 -21.06
N GLY A 672 -34.84 21.26 -20.91
CA GLY A 672 -35.90 21.46 -21.90
C GLY A 672 -35.99 20.35 -22.95
N GLN A 673 -35.10 19.35 -22.90
CA GLN A 673 -35.18 18.18 -23.78
C GLN A 673 -36.41 17.34 -23.45
N THR A 674 -37.14 16.92 -24.49
CA THR A 674 -38.20 15.91 -24.38
C THR A 674 -37.88 14.72 -25.29
N VAL A 675 -37.92 13.51 -24.73
CA VAL A 675 -37.60 12.25 -25.41
C VAL A 675 -38.70 11.24 -25.14
N SER A 676 -39.20 10.55 -26.18
CA SER A 676 -40.10 9.42 -26.01
C SER A 676 -39.37 8.11 -26.31
N THR A 677 -39.53 7.11 -25.45
CA THR A 677 -38.89 5.80 -25.63
C THR A 677 -39.83 4.68 -25.21
N SER A 678 -39.89 3.62 -26.00
CA SER A 678 -40.53 2.34 -25.65
C SER A 678 -39.57 1.38 -24.93
N GLY A 679 -38.28 1.76 -24.82
CA GLY A 679 -37.26 1.03 -24.11
C GLY A 679 -37.12 1.48 -22.65
N LYS A 680 -36.65 0.58 -21.78
CA LYS A 680 -36.36 0.91 -20.37
C LYS A 680 -35.15 1.83 -20.18
N SER A 681 -34.48 2.26 -21.25
CA SER A 681 -33.34 3.17 -21.18
C SER A 681 -33.28 4.10 -22.39
N THR A 682 -32.78 5.32 -22.18
CA THR A 682 -32.49 6.28 -23.25
C THR A 682 -31.41 7.27 -22.82
N GLN A 683 -30.77 7.93 -23.79
CA GLN A 683 -29.92 9.08 -23.53
C GLN A 683 -30.76 10.32 -23.21
N ILE A 684 -30.28 11.12 -22.25
CA ILE A 684 -30.89 12.38 -21.84
C ILE A 684 -29.83 13.47 -21.63
N ALA A 685 -30.28 14.72 -21.73
CA ALA A 685 -29.46 15.90 -21.51
C ALA A 685 -29.63 16.49 -20.12
N LEU A 686 -28.53 16.58 -19.38
CA LEU A 686 -28.43 17.17 -18.05
C LEU A 686 -27.35 18.27 -18.03
N THR A 687 -27.56 19.28 -17.18
CA THR A 687 -26.59 20.35 -16.92
C THR A 687 -25.83 20.03 -15.64
N ALA A 688 -24.53 20.35 -15.57
CA ALA A 688 -23.74 20.14 -14.36
C ALA A 688 -24.45 20.74 -13.11
N GLY A 689 -24.47 20.00 -12.01
CA GLY A 689 -25.22 20.32 -10.80
C GLY A 689 -26.56 19.58 -10.71
N SER A 690 -27.53 20.19 -10.03
CA SER A 690 -28.83 19.60 -9.73
C SER A 690 -29.83 19.78 -10.88
N ASN A 691 -30.55 18.71 -11.24
CA ASN A 691 -31.52 18.66 -12.33
C ASN A 691 -32.86 18.09 -11.86
N THR A 692 -33.88 18.26 -12.70
CA THR A 692 -35.20 17.61 -12.55
C THR A 692 -35.50 16.77 -13.79
N ILE A 693 -36.05 15.57 -13.58
CA ILE A 693 -36.50 14.68 -14.65
C ILE A 693 -37.97 14.34 -14.42
N THR A 694 -38.81 14.63 -15.40
CA THR A 694 -40.24 14.29 -15.38
C THR A 694 -40.52 13.19 -16.38
N ILE A 695 -41.19 12.13 -15.94
CA ILE A 695 -41.53 10.98 -16.77
C ILE A 695 -43.06 10.81 -16.75
N GLN A 696 -43.67 10.87 -17.93
CA GLN A 696 -45.07 10.48 -18.14
C GLN A 696 -45.11 8.98 -18.44
N HIS A 697 -45.94 8.26 -17.69
CA HIS A 697 -46.05 6.81 -17.71
C HIS A 697 -47.49 6.37 -17.39
N THR A 698 -47.78 5.10 -17.60
CA THR A 698 -49.01 4.41 -17.14
C THR A 698 -48.68 3.27 -16.18
N THR A 699 -47.44 2.80 -16.15
CA THR A 699 -46.94 1.86 -15.14
C THR A 699 -46.08 2.58 -14.10
N PRO A 700 -46.38 2.44 -12.79
CA PRO A 700 -45.62 3.10 -11.73
C PRO A 700 -44.12 2.76 -11.78
N ILE A 701 -43.29 3.79 -11.63
CA ILE A 701 -41.82 3.72 -11.62
C ILE A 701 -41.35 3.48 -10.18
N GLU A 702 -40.45 2.51 -9.99
CA GLU A 702 -39.81 2.18 -8.71
C GLU A 702 -38.52 2.99 -8.50
N SER A 703 -37.71 3.14 -9.55
CA SER A 703 -36.47 3.92 -9.51
C SER A 703 -35.99 4.33 -10.90
N ILE A 704 -35.08 5.30 -10.94
CA ILE A 704 -34.27 5.57 -12.13
C ILE A 704 -32.78 5.43 -11.82
N GLN A 705 -31.99 5.00 -12.81
CA GLN A 705 -30.54 5.00 -12.77
C GLN A 705 -30.01 6.00 -13.79
N ILE A 706 -29.15 6.91 -13.37
CA ILE A 706 -28.42 7.86 -14.19
C ILE A 706 -26.97 7.45 -14.23
N THR A 707 -26.46 7.18 -15.43
CA THR A 707 -25.05 6.88 -15.67
C THR A 707 -24.41 8.04 -16.43
N PRO A 708 -23.29 8.61 -15.94
CA PRO A 708 -22.55 9.65 -16.64
C PRO A 708 -22.10 9.21 -18.04
N PRO A 709 -21.86 10.17 -18.96
CA PRO A 709 -21.27 9.84 -20.26
C PRO A 709 -19.89 9.20 -20.09
N THR A 710 -19.46 8.41 -21.08
CA THR A 710 -18.10 7.87 -21.10
C THR A 710 -17.10 9.01 -21.33
N GLY A 711 -16.17 9.20 -20.40
CA GLY A 711 -15.12 10.20 -20.56
C GLY A 711 -14.12 9.85 -21.66
N THR A 712 -13.76 10.82 -22.50
CA THR A 712 -12.73 10.67 -23.53
C THR A 712 -11.36 11.09 -22.97
N TYR A 713 -10.34 10.27 -23.17
CA TYR A 713 -8.99 10.51 -22.65
C TYR A 713 -8.10 11.20 -23.70
N TYR A 714 -7.41 12.26 -23.27
CA TYR A 714 -6.47 13.02 -24.07
C TYR A 714 -5.09 12.93 -23.39
N ALA A 715 -4.21 12.11 -23.97
CA ALA A 715 -2.83 11.98 -23.52
C ALA A 715 -2.05 13.26 -23.74
N ASN A 716 -1.04 13.55 -22.90
CA ASN A 716 -0.23 14.76 -23.10
C ASN A 716 0.42 14.87 -24.49
N THR A 717 0.67 13.76 -25.20
CA THR A 717 1.29 13.73 -26.54
C THR A 717 0.50 14.52 -27.59
N VAL A 718 -0.78 14.80 -27.36
CA VAL A 718 -1.60 15.65 -28.26
C VAL A 718 -1.57 17.14 -27.90
N PHE A 719 -0.82 17.52 -26.86
CA PHE A 719 -0.67 18.90 -26.40
C PHE A 719 0.63 19.51 -26.93
N ASN A 720 0.50 20.71 -27.49
CA ASN A 720 1.63 21.57 -27.80
C ASN A 720 2.11 22.25 -26.52
N VAL A 721 3.40 22.57 -26.45
CA VAL A 721 4.02 23.25 -25.31
C VAL A 721 4.57 24.61 -25.70
N THR A 722 4.64 25.55 -24.75
CA THR A 722 5.26 26.87 -24.91
C THR A 722 6.25 27.15 -23.80
N GLY A 723 7.15 28.13 -23.99
CA GLY A 723 8.08 28.58 -22.96
C GLY A 723 9.02 27.46 -22.50
N SER A 724 9.07 27.23 -21.18
CA SER A 724 9.93 26.22 -20.54
C SER A 724 9.35 24.80 -20.53
N ALA A 725 8.08 24.62 -20.89
CA ALA A 725 7.40 23.33 -20.76
C ALA A 725 7.97 22.29 -21.74
N GLN A 726 8.16 21.05 -21.28
CA GLN A 726 8.82 20.00 -22.07
C GLN A 726 8.14 18.64 -21.93
N HIS A 727 8.05 17.93 -23.04
CA HIS A 727 7.67 16.52 -23.08
C HIS A 727 8.82 15.64 -22.60
N THR A 728 8.53 14.69 -21.72
CA THR A 728 9.49 13.74 -21.16
C THR A 728 8.90 12.34 -21.17
N THR A 729 9.62 11.37 -21.75
CA THR A 729 9.24 9.95 -21.71
C THR A 729 9.69 9.31 -20.39
N CYS A 730 8.84 8.47 -19.80
CA CYS A 730 9.06 7.88 -18.47
C CYS A 730 9.33 6.37 -18.49
N GLY A 731 9.66 5.79 -19.65
CA GLY A 731 9.83 4.35 -19.79
C GLY A 731 8.56 3.59 -19.40
N SER A 732 8.63 2.78 -18.35
CA SER A 732 7.50 2.01 -17.80
C SER A 732 6.59 2.80 -16.83
N GLY A 733 6.92 4.05 -16.53
CA GLY A 733 6.16 4.92 -15.61
C GLY A 733 5.24 5.93 -16.32
N CYS A 734 4.73 6.94 -15.60
CA CYS A 734 3.79 7.96 -16.12
C CYS A 734 2.53 7.36 -16.77
N SER A 735 1.95 6.37 -16.10
CA SER A 735 0.72 5.69 -16.53
C SER A 735 -0.46 6.68 -16.63
N PRO A 736 -1.38 6.53 -17.59
CA PRO A 736 -1.44 5.48 -18.62
C PRO A 736 -0.64 5.81 -19.90
N VAL A 737 0.02 6.96 -19.97
CA VAL A 737 0.56 7.49 -21.24
C VAL A 737 1.99 7.02 -21.53
N GLY A 738 2.82 6.85 -20.49
CA GLY A 738 4.26 6.58 -20.66
C GLY A 738 5.12 7.85 -20.79
N SER A 739 4.50 9.03 -20.75
CA SER A 739 5.17 10.33 -20.82
C SER A 739 4.46 11.38 -19.96
N LYS A 740 5.14 12.49 -19.70
CA LYS A 740 4.65 13.66 -18.96
C LYS A 740 5.07 14.96 -19.64
N ILE A 741 4.34 16.05 -19.41
CA ILE A 741 4.80 17.41 -19.67
C ILE A 741 5.21 18.03 -18.33
N GLY A 742 6.50 18.34 -18.18
CA GLY A 742 7.04 19.01 -17.00
C GLY A 742 7.46 20.45 -17.28
N TYR A 743 8.08 21.08 -16.28
CA TYR A 743 8.67 22.43 -16.35
C TYR A 743 7.67 23.54 -16.74
N LEU A 744 6.41 23.37 -16.32
CA LEU A 744 5.35 24.37 -16.47
C LEU A 744 5.58 25.53 -15.49
N SER A 745 6.37 26.53 -15.89
CA SER A 745 6.53 27.81 -15.21
C SER A 745 5.29 28.72 -15.40
N PRO A 746 5.15 29.81 -14.63
CA PRO A 746 4.03 30.75 -14.77
C PRO A 746 3.87 31.36 -16.16
N ASN A 747 4.92 31.35 -16.98
CA ASN A 747 4.94 31.90 -18.35
C ASN A 747 4.94 30.82 -19.43
N SER A 748 4.65 29.57 -19.09
CA SER A 748 4.60 28.43 -20.02
C SER A 748 3.32 27.64 -19.85
N ASN A 749 2.93 26.92 -20.89
CA ASN A 749 1.72 26.11 -20.86
C ASN A 749 1.82 24.90 -21.80
N ALA A 750 0.92 23.96 -21.57
CA ALA A 750 0.56 22.88 -22.49
C ALA A 750 -0.86 23.15 -23.01
N TYR A 751 -1.10 23.10 -24.32
CA TYR A 751 -2.41 23.39 -24.88
C TYR A 751 -2.78 22.48 -26.05
N THR A 752 -4.08 22.23 -26.20
CA THR A 752 -4.64 21.50 -27.34
C THR A 752 -6.06 21.98 -27.65
N SER A 753 -6.64 21.45 -28.73
CA SER A 753 -8.03 21.67 -29.08
C SER A 753 -8.85 20.40 -28.80
N ILE A 754 -9.85 20.51 -27.93
CA ILE A 754 -10.71 19.41 -27.52
C ILE A 754 -12.13 19.65 -28.03
N PRO A 755 -12.74 18.71 -28.80
CA PRO A 755 -14.13 18.83 -29.21
C PRO A 755 -15.07 18.61 -28.02
N ALA A 756 -16.17 19.36 -27.97
CA ALA A 756 -17.32 19.10 -27.11
C ALA A 756 -18.62 19.11 -27.91
N THR A 757 -19.52 18.19 -27.60
CA THR A 757 -20.83 18.04 -28.23
C THR A 757 -21.85 19.02 -27.66
N THR A 758 -21.70 19.40 -26.38
CA THR A 758 -22.60 20.33 -25.68
C THR A 758 -21.84 21.48 -25.02
N PRO A 759 -22.36 22.72 -25.08
CA PRO A 759 -21.77 23.84 -24.36
C PRO A 759 -22.05 23.73 -22.84
N GLY A 760 -21.27 24.45 -22.03
CA GLY A 760 -21.47 24.54 -20.58
C GLY A 760 -20.24 24.12 -19.78
N SER A 761 -20.45 23.41 -18.67
CA SER A 761 -19.38 22.96 -17.79
C SER A 761 -19.01 21.52 -18.05
N LYS A 762 -17.71 21.20 -18.04
CA LYS A 762 -17.19 19.83 -18.18
C LYS A 762 -16.38 19.42 -16.97
N TYR A 763 -16.67 18.21 -16.49
CA TYR A 763 -15.83 17.56 -15.50
C TYR A 763 -14.60 17.00 -16.18
N LEU A 764 -13.44 17.34 -15.63
CA LEU A 764 -12.13 16.88 -16.05
C LEU A 764 -11.53 16.03 -14.93
N ALA A 765 -10.93 14.90 -15.27
CA ALA A 765 -10.05 14.16 -14.38
C ALA A 765 -8.62 14.28 -14.91
N ILE A 766 -7.77 14.95 -14.16
CA ILE A 766 -6.43 15.34 -14.60
C ILE A 766 -5.43 14.39 -13.96
N ASP A 767 -4.67 13.72 -14.81
CA ASP A 767 -3.56 12.87 -14.41
C ASP A 767 -2.32 13.73 -14.27
N TYR A 768 -1.77 13.78 -13.06
CA TYR A 768 -0.64 14.62 -12.69
C TYR A 768 0.44 13.81 -11.96
N ILE A 769 1.64 14.36 -11.90
CA ILE A 769 2.74 13.85 -11.08
C ILE A 769 3.28 14.98 -10.19
N ASN A 770 3.34 14.71 -8.90
CA ASN A 770 3.98 15.56 -7.90
C ASN A 770 4.73 14.67 -6.91
N ASN A 771 6.06 14.69 -6.97
CA ASN A 771 6.91 14.00 -6.00
C ASN A 771 7.88 14.97 -5.31
N ASP A 772 7.40 16.17 -5.02
CA ASP A 772 8.14 17.24 -4.37
C ASP A 772 7.94 17.18 -2.86
N VAL A 773 8.66 16.25 -2.21
CA VAL A 773 8.52 16.06 -0.77
C VAL A 773 9.29 17.15 -0.04
N ALA A 774 8.62 17.84 0.87
CA ALA A 774 9.14 18.99 1.62
C ALA A 774 10.13 18.61 2.74
N PHE A 775 11.07 17.68 2.51
CA PHE A 775 11.98 17.19 3.54
C PHE A 775 12.83 18.31 4.17
N SER A 776 13.46 19.15 3.34
CA SER A 776 14.33 20.25 3.80
C SER A 776 13.57 21.53 4.17
N SER A 777 12.29 21.64 3.78
CA SER A 777 11.46 22.84 3.95
C SER A 777 10.30 22.68 4.92
N THR A 778 10.19 21.52 5.60
CA THR A 778 9.14 21.22 6.58
C THR A 778 9.09 22.26 7.71
N TRP A 779 10.23 22.70 8.22
CA TRP A 779 10.30 23.73 9.27
C TRP A 779 9.91 25.14 8.76
N GLY A 780 9.95 25.34 7.44
CA GLY A 780 9.51 26.54 6.73
C GLY A 780 8.08 26.42 6.22
N TRP A 781 7.89 26.67 4.92
CA TRP A 781 6.57 26.75 4.26
C TRP A 781 6.31 25.62 3.25
N GLY A 782 7.11 24.55 3.26
CA GLY A 782 6.89 23.42 2.38
C GLY A 782 5.52 22.80 2.60
N SER A 783 4.75 22.58 1.53
CA SER A 783 3.34 22.19 1.58
C SER A 783 3.04 20.78 1.08
N ASN A 784 4.04 20.06 0.53
CA ASN A 784 3.86 18.79 -0.18
C ASN A 784 2.83 18.87 -1.33
N SER A 785 2.60 20.07 -1.85
CA SER A 785 1.64 20.32 -2.92
C SER A 785 2.30 21.11 -4.04
N ARG A 786 1.73 20.99 -5.25
CA ARG A 786 2.11 21.82 -6.39
C ARG A 786 0.89 22.45 -7.03
N ASN A 787 1.09 23.64 -7.59
CA ASN A 787 0.07 24.33 -8.35
C ASN A 787 -0.15 23.64 -9.71
N LEU A 788 -1.34 23.77 -10.28
CA LEU A 788 -1.69 23.40 -11.64
C LEU A 788 -2.92 24.20 -12.03
N THR A 789 -2.93 24.83 -13.20
CA THR A 789 -4.10 25.56 -13.69
C THR A 789 -4.64 24.96 -14.96
N VAL A 790 -5.96 25.04 -15.16
CA VAL A 790 -6.62 24.70 -16.42
C VAL A 790 -7.56 25.81 -16.85
N SER A 791 -7.43 26.27 -18.09
CA SER A 791 -8.36 27.25 -18.69
C SER A 791 -8.95 26.72 -20.00
N VAL A 792 -10.17 27.18 -20.30
CA VAL A 792 -10.93 26.78 -21.47
C VAL A 792 -11.36 28.03 -22.23
N ASN A 793 -11.07 28.09 -23.53
CA ASN A 793 -11.42 29.20 -24.43
C ASN A 793 -11.00 30.59 -23.92
N ASP A 794 -9.78 30.69 -23.37
CA ASP A 794 -9.22 31.92 -22.79
C ASP A 794 -10.03 32.50 -21.62
N GLY A 795 -10.90 31.69 -21.00
CA GLY A 795 -11.57 32.02 -19.74
C GLY A 795 -10.61 32.02 -18.55
N ALA A 796 -11.11 32.46 -17.39
CA ALA A 796 -10.34 32.44 -16.15
C ALA A 796 -9.89 31.00 -15.83
N PRO A 797 -8.61 30.79 -15.46
CA PRO A 797 -8.12 29.48 -15.09
C PRO A 797 -8.79 28.99 -13.81
N VAL A 798 -9.07 27.69 -13.76
CA VAL A 798 -9.38 27.00 -12.50
C VAL A 798 -8.08 26.50 -11.91
N ARG A 799 -7.81 26.85 -10.65
CA ARG A 799 -6.58 26.46 -9.94
C ARG A 799 -6.77 25.17 -9.13
N LEU A 800 -5.83 24.27 -9.29
CA LEU A 800 -5.69 23.02 -8.55
C LEU A 800 -4.35 23.03 -7.81
N GLU A 801 -4.42 22.94 -6.49
CA GLU A 801 -3.27 22.63 -5.68
C GLU A 801 -3.25 21.13 -5.43
N VAL A 802 -2.43 20.39 -6.18
CA VAL A 802 -2.44 18.93 -6.17
C VAL A 802 -1.49 18.38 -5.10
N PRO A 803 -1.89 17.33 -4.33
CA PRO A 803 -1.05 16.70 -3.31
C PRO A 803 0.07 15.87 -3.94
N LEU A 804 0.89 15.19 -3.13
CA LEU A 804 1.85 14.21 -3.66
C LEU A 804 1.13 13.06 -4.38
N SER A 805 1.77 12.56 -5.44
CA SER A 805 1.37 11.36 -6.17
C SER A 805 2.38 10.22 -6.02
N GLY A 806 3.62 10.55 -5.64
CA GLY A 806 4.72 9.62 -5.43
C GLY A 806 4.37 8.44 -4.53
N ARG A 807 4.51 7.23 -5.06
CA ARG A 807 4.50 5.95 -4.33
C ARG A 807 5.86 5.27 -4.36
N HIS A 808 6.85 5.94 -4.91
CA HIS A 808 8.24 5.56 -4.90
C HIS A 808 9.06 6.69 -4.29
N SER A 809 10.20 6.31 -3.73
CA SER A 809 11.16 7.23 -3.14
C SER A 809 11.65 8.27 -4.12
N GLU A 810 11.77 9.53 -3.71
CA GLU A 810 12.51 10.55 -4.46
C GLU A 810 14.03 10.34 -4.47
N LEU A 811 14.54 9.45 -3.62
CA LEU A 811 15.98 9.24 -3.42
C LEU A 811 16.48 7.95 -4.07
N TYR A 812 15.81 6.81 -3.84
CA TYR A 812 16.38 5.48 -4.09
C TYR A 812 15.71 4.67 -5.19
N SER A 813 14.49 5.03 -5.59
CA SER A 813 13.71 4.22 -6.53
C SER A 813 13.95 4.60 -7.99
N PRO A 814 13.79 3.67 -8.96
CA PRO A 814 13.77 3.99 -10.38
C PRO A 814 12.75 5.09 -10.69
N GLY A 815 13.15 6.12 -11.44
CA GLY A 815 12.29 7.26 -11.71
C GLY A 815 12.03 8.18 -10.51
N LYS A 816 12.56 7.85 -9.34
CA LYS A 816 12.54 8.67 -8.12
C LYS A 816 11.15 9.22 -7.77
N GLY A 817 10.10 8.41 -7.91
CA GLY A 817 8.68 8.79 -7.73
C GLY A 817 8.14 9.85 -8.70
N TRP A 818 8.99 10.47 -9.52
CA TRP A 818 8.62 11.41 -10.58
C TRP A 818 7.94 10.74 -11.79
N TRP A 819 7.51 9.49 -11.65
CA TRP A 819 6.72 8.75 -12.63
C TRP A 819 5.37 8.25 -12.08
N ASP A 820 5.09 8.47 -10.80
CA ASP A 820 3.87 7.98 -10.16
C ASP A 820 2.73 8.94 -10.41
N THR A 821 1.78 8.51 -11.21
CA THR A 821 0.63 9.31 -11.60
C THR A 821 -0.49 9.20 -10.57
N ALA A 822 -1.05 10.34 -10.19
CA ALA A 822 -2.33 10.43 -9.48
C ALA A 822 -3.34 11.22 -10.31
N THR A 823 -4.61 11.10 -9.94
CA THR A 823 -5.70 11.78 -10.66
C THR A 823 -6.47 12.67 -9.68
N LEU A 824 -6.70 13.93 -10.07
CA LEU A 824 -7.62 14.82 -9.34
C LEU A 824 -8.63 15.44 -10.32
N GLY A 825 -9.88 15.48 -9.89
CA GLY A 825 -10.99 15.96 -10.71
C GLY A 825 -11.35 17.43 -10.47
N VAL A 826 -11.75 18.11 -11.53
CA VAL A 826 -12.13 19.53 -11.50
C VAL A 826 -13.31 19.79 -12.45
N LEU A 827 -14.21 20.69 -12.07
CA LEU A 827 -15.25 21.19 -12.96
C LEU A 827 -14.76 22.47 -13.64
N THR A 828 -14.78 22.50 -14.97
CA THR A 828 -14.40 23.69 -15.76
C THR A 828 -15.60 24.22 -16.52
N SER A 829 -15.71 25.54 -16.67
CA SER A 829 -16.77 26.21 -17.42
C SER A 829 -16.25 26.75 -18.75
N GLY A 830 -17.12 27.38 -19.54
CA GLY A 830 -16.72 28.07 -20.78
C GLY A 830 -16.62 27.19 -22.02
N TRP A 831 -17.05 25.92 -21.96
CA TRP A 831 -17.07 25.02 -23.12
C TRP A 831 -18.16 25.42 -24.12
N LYS A 832 -17.83 25.32 -25.40
CA LYS A 832 -18.68 25.59 -26.55
C LYS A 832 -18.83 24.30 -27.36
N LYS A 833 -19.94 24.18 -28.09
CA LYS A 833 -20.09 23.11 -29.08
C LYS A 833 -19.03 23.25 -30.17
N GLY A 834 -18.39 22.15 -30.53
CA GLY A 834 -17.26 22.13 -31.47
C GLY A 834 -15.92 22.17 -30.75
N GLN A 835 -14.92 22.76 -31.38
CA GLN A 835 -13.53 22.79 -30.89
C GLN A 835 -13.35 23.81 -29.76
N ASN A 836 -12.66 23.42 -28.68
CA ASN A 836 -12.36 24.27 -27.53
C ASN A 836 -10.86 24.27 -27.26
N LYS A 837 -10.28 25.46 -27.07
CA LYS A 837 -8.89 25.59 -26.64
C LYS A 837 -8.80 25.26 -25.16
N VAL A 838 -8.02 24.24 -24.81
CA VAL A 838 -7.77 23.83 -23.42
C VAL A 838 -6.31 24.04 -23.12
N VAL A 839 -6.01 24.73 -22.03
CA VAL A 839 -4.65 25.13 -21.63
C VAL A 839 -4.39 24.69 -20.21
N PHE A 840 -3.35 23.89 -20.00
CA PHE A 840 -2.76 23.58 -18.70
C PHE A 840 -1.55 24.48 -18.46
N GLY A 841 -1.45 25.05 -17.26
CA GLY A 841 -0.38 26.00 -16.93
C GLY A 841 -0.07 26.06 -15.44
N ASN A 842 0.62 27.14 -15.06
CA ASN A 842 1.01 27.43 -13.68
C ASN A 842 0.69 28.89 -13.31
N GLU A 843 -0.45 29.40 -13.77
CA GLU A 843 -0.83 30.78 -13.46
C GLU A 843 -0.99 30.97 -11.95
N GLY A 844 -0.44 32.07 -11.42
CA GLY A 844 -0.36 32.33 -9.97
C GLY A 844 0.77 31.59 -9.26
N GLY A 845 1.45 30.65 -9.93
CA GLY A 845 2.54 29.86 -9.37
C GLY A 845 3.77 30.67 -8.94
N GLN A 846 3.96 31.88 -9.46
CA GLN A 846 5.03 32.80 -9.04
C GLN A 846 4.94 33.23 -7.57
N ASN A 847 3.74 33.12 -6.98
CA ASN A 847 3.50 33.39 -5.56
C ASN A 847 3.49 32.09 -4.73
N GLY A 848 3.64 30.93 -5.38
CA GLY A 848 3.68 29.62 -4.74
C GLY A 848 5.08 29.25 -4.25
N PHE A 849 5.16 28.18 -3.47
CA PHE A 849 6.44 27.68 -2.94
C PHE A 849 7.34 27.09 -4.04
N GLN A 850 6.73 26.54 -5.10
CA GLN A 850 7.44 25.90 -6.21
C GLN A 850 7.27 26.68 -7.51
N THR A 851 8.38 26.87 -8.22
CA THR A 851 8.44 27.63 -9.48
C THR A 851 7.69 26.94 -10.62
N TYR A 852 7.57 25.62 -10.57
CA TYR A 852 6.92 24.82 -11.59
C TYR A 852 5.63 24.18 -11.05
N ALA A 853 4.63 24.05 -11.93
CA ALA A 853 3.44 23.27 -11.65
C ALA A 853 3.77 21.77 -11.50
N ALA A 854 2.77 21.00 -11.06
CA ALA A 854 2.82 19.54 -11.17
C ALA A 854 2.95 19.12 -12.64
N ASP A 855 3.63 17.99 -12.88
CA ASP A 855 3.79 17.50 -14.25
C ASP A 855 2.47 16.94 -14.76
N PHE A 856 2.15 17.22 -16.03
CA PHE A 856 0.89 16.87 -16.66
C PHE A 856 1.01 15.59 -17.51
N VAL A 857 0.25 14.56 -17.19
CA VAL A 857 0.28 13.26 -17.89
C VAL A 857 -0.83 13.18 -18.95
N GLY A 858 -2.04 13.62 -18.60
CA GLY A 858 -3.18 13.61 -19.50
C GLY A 858 -4.46 14.04 -18.79
N VAL A 859 -5.55 14.09 -19.55
CA VAL A 859 -6.85 14.48 -19.00
C VAL A 859 -7.96 13.63 -19.60
N ARG A 860 -8.90 13.21 -18.76
CA ARG A 860 -10.18 12.66 -19.20
C ARG A 860 -11.26 13.73 -19.14
N VAL A 861 -12.05 13.87 -20.20
CA VAL A 861 -13.12 14.86 -20.35
C VAL A 861 -14.46 14.15 -20.47
N TRP A 862 -15.42 14.47 -19.61
CA TRP A 862 -16.78 13.91 -19.68
C TRP A 862 -17.70 14.88 -20.42
N ASP A 863 -18.22 14.48 -21.58
CA ASP A 863 -19.03 15.31 -22.49
C ASP A 863 -20.31 14.65 -23.00
#